data_AF-A0A1C7LSS6-F1
#
_entry.id   AF-A0A1C7LSS6-F1
#
_cell.length_a   1.000
_cell.length_b   1.000
_cell.length_c   1.000
_cell.angle_alpha   90.00
_cell.angle_beta   90.00
_cell.angle_gamma   90.00
#
_symmetry.space_group_name_H-M   'P 1'
#
loop_
_entity.id
_entity.type
_entity.pdbx_description
1 polymer ?
#
loop_
_entity_poly.entity_id
_entity_poly.type
_entity_poly.pdbx_seq_one_letter_code
_entity_poly.pdbx_strand_id
1 'polypeptide(L)'
;MFNNQAPYDIRFPPSLTRNAVFGFAQDPCRSMSELEYSKAVDKLAKGDDTLQNKIKYHGALSPPLVQSTNWSGATQPFSKDWKTSYSPAVAVHLEQIWCVWMTSQGLVYSHSQDHSLPWLVPTSLSTDPKNPYKTNSAPVLVDLNDTLYAFWIDPTDSIIVQFQYDDSKSIWLRLADTGFKTSVVPTATIFQDTIYLAYLRQPSSDQTVMWSCWTRDSATGNMTWPAAQSGNETSWGGPSLVVLNDVLHILFSSRNSHRDLIDIVFDPAKKSWSRASNQLSESSASGVSCTSWLSGGAVAFPANWTNNKDTAPVICLYRNGVWNSAEVLSQRTQDIPIVVALDDVLWCWWLGTDDQINYALRVLDDRFLPSSWMSDVVGTTSLNKLCIPGTHDSATSAGGPVSWYILTGLYILTQNISIYNQLRAGCRFLDLRLGLTYGSSTIIMMHGDYIINWSEGGYPLSDVLSDIYTFLKNTPTETIFVSIMEQGTSDTSTMASTLKNMFNSNSQYWYGYNTSTALPSDLDAARGKIILLNRTSALNPGWGIDMTTWPRNSADFDTASGTINVQDDFNPSSIFTETAITQKWTSIQQALARAVNATDGKLYINYASANQGSQLGADPRDFAMGIPGLFVDGINDLLKSYFDNVPTGQAGVFPMDFPEQPDDLITAIIEANFAKE
;
A
#
# COMPACT_ATOMS: atom_id res chain seq x y z
N MET A 1 -44.52 -37.16 33.40
CA MET A 1 -43.65 -38.04 32.60
C MET A 1 -42.42 -37.24 32.25
N PHE A 2 -41.26 -37.70 32.75
CA PHE A 2 -39.86 -37.44 32.33
C PHE A 2 -39.45 -35.98 32.01
N ASN A 3 -38.34 -35.44 32.49
CA ASN A 3 -37.32 -35.80 33.49
C ASN A 3 -36.33 -34.61 33.50
N ASN A 4 -35.71 -34.32 34.65
CA ASN A 4 -34.31 -33.84 34.86
C ASN A 4 -33.77 -32.65 34.00
N GLN A 5 -33.08 -31.63 34.51
CA GLN A 5 -32.22 -31.49 35.69
C GLN A 5 -31.83 -29.98 35.85
N ALA A 6 -31.64 -29.60 37.11
CA ALA A 6 -30.87 -28.52 37.77
C ALA A 6 -30.14 -27.37 37.00
N PRO A 7 -29.89 -26.22 37.68
CA PRO A 7 -29.57 -24.91 37.09
C PRO A 7 -28.06 -24.63 37.00
N TYR A 8 -27.63 -23.88 35.98
CA TYR A 8 -26.31 -23.25 35.98
C TYR A 8 -26.39 -21.87 36.64
N ASP A 9 -26.02 -21.85 37.91
CA ASP A 9 -25.62 -20.70 38.71
C ASP A 9 -24.26 -20.20 38.18
N ILE A 10 -24.25 -19.15 37.36
CA ILE A 10 -23.02 -18.43 37.02
C ILE A 10 -22.90 -17.26 38.00
N ARG A 11 -22.05 -17.45 39.01
CA ARG A 11 -21.68 -16.41 39.98
C ARG A 11 -20.84 -15.34 39.29
N PHE A 12 -21.32 -14.10 39.33
CA PHE A 12 -20.53 -12.90 39.02
C PHE A 12 -19.53 -12.59 40.16
N PRO A 13 -18.30 -12.11 39.88
CA PRO A 13 -17.48 -11.43 40.89
C PRO A 13 -18.14 -10.10 41.32
N PRO A 14 -18.21 -9.79 42.62
CA PRO A 14 -18.90 -8.62 43.14
C PRO A 14 -17.97 -7.40 43.17
N SER A 15 -17.87 -6.66 42.08
CA SER A 15 -17.53 -5.23 42.11
C SER A 15 -17.58 -4.65 40.70
N LEU A 16 -18.75 -4.14 40.32
CA LEU A 16 -18.94 -2.98 39.43
C LEU A 16 -20.45 -2.73 39.37
N THR A 17 -20.92 -1.95 40.33
CA THR A 17 -22.30 -1.50 40.42
C THR A 17 -22.67 -0.60 39.26
N ARG A 18 -23.72 -1.01 38.56
CA ARG A 18 -24.75 -0.21 37.87
C ARG A 18 -24.85 1.24 38.41
N ASN A 19 -24.14 2.19 37.81
CA ASN A 19 -24.42 3.65 37.81
C ASN A 19 -23.27 4.46 37.18
N ALA A 20 -23.05 4.34 35.88
CA ALA A 20 -22.14 5.25 35.17
C ALA A 20 -22.61 5.59 33.74
N VAL A 21 -23.92 5.59 33.47
CA VAL A 21 -24.46 6.32 32.31
C VAL A 21 -25.89 6.77 32.64
N PHE A 22 -26.15 8.07 32.55
CA PHE A 22 -27.43 8.76 32.70
C PHE A 22 -27.90 9.11 34.12
N GLY A 23 -27.72 10.39 34.46
CA GLY A 23 -28.47 11.06 35.52
C GLY A 23 -29.91 11.34 35.10
N PHE A 24 -30.77 11.39 36.13
CA PHE A 24 -32.22 11.67 36.16
C PHE A 24 -33.20 10.47 36.12
N ALA A 25 -33.57 10.07 37.35
CA ALA A 25 -34.90 9.71 37.87
C ALA A 25 -35.71 8.51 37.32
N GLN A 26 -35.66 7.44 38.10
CA GLN A 26 -36.76 6.60 38.63
C GLN A 26 -37.90 6.10 37.71
N ASP A 27 -37.83 4.82 37.32
CA ASP A 27 -38.96 3.86 37.43
C ASP A 27 -38.41 2.39 37.47
N PRO A 28 -38.60 1.60 38.55
CA PRO A 28 -37.97 0.27 38.69
C PRO A 28 -38.78 -0.90 38.11
N CYS A 29 -39.94 -0.69 37.47
CA CYS A 29 -40.85 -1.79 37.13
C CYS A 29 -41.24 -1.85 35.64
N ARG A 30 -40.27 -1.96 34.72
CA ARG A 30 -40.50 -2.54 33.37
C ARG A 30 -39.26 -3.27 32.87
N SER A 31 -39.23 -4.59 33.04
CA SER A 31 -38.35 -5.45 32.23
C SER A 31 -39.01 -5.63 30.86
N MET A 32 -38.42 -5.04 29.82
CA MET A 32 -38.80 -5.36 28.44
C MET A 32 -38.26 -6.74 28.07
N SER A 33 -39.10 -7.58 27.50
CA SER A 33 -38.65 -8.84 26.89
C SER A 33 -37.80 -8.57 25.65
N GLU A 34 -36.94 -9.52 25.26
CA GLU A 34 -36.08 -9.42 24.06
C GLU A 34 -36.91 -9.17 22.77
N LEU A 35 -38.14 -9.71 22.72
CA LEU A 35 -39.11 -9.48 21.66
C LEU A 35 -39.69 -8.04 21.67
N GLU A 36 -39.83 -7.40 22.82
CA GLU A 36 -40.27 -6.01 22.94
C GLU A 36 -39.14 -5.02 22.67
N TYR A 37 -37.90 -5.36 23.02
CA TYR A 37 -36.71 -4.62 22.60
C TYR A 37 -36.54 -4.67 21.09
N SER A 38 -36.65 -5.85 20.49
CA SER A 38 -36.65 -6.04 19.02
C SER A 38 -37.78 -5.25 18.36
N LYS A 39 -39.01 -5.26 18.89
CA LYS A 39 -40.14 -4.46 18.36
C LYS A 39 -39.97 -2.96 18.56
N ALA A 40 -39.29 -2.50 19.62
CA ALA A 40 -39.01 -1.09 19.84
C ALA A 40 -37.94 -0.57 18.85
N VAL A 41 -36.91 -1.37 18.58
CA VAL A 41 -35.91 -1.13 17.54
C VAL A 41 -36.56 -1.16 16.14
N ASP A 42 -37.46 -2.10 15.87
CA ASP A 42 -38.22 -2.17 14.61
C ASP A 42 -39.18 -0.99 14.42
N LYS A 43 -39.75 -0.45 15.50
CA LYS A 43 -40.64 0.72 15.48
C LYS A 43 -39.87 2.03 15.32
N LEU A 44 -38.63 2.10 15.82
CA LEU A 44 -37.67 3.17 15.52
C LEU A 44 -37.19 3.10 14.06
N ALA A 45 -37.04 1.90 13.50
CA ALA A 45 -36.67 1.70 12.10
C ALA A 45 -37.83 1.94 11.10
N LYS A 46 -39.10 1.82 11.55
CA LYS A 46 -40.31 1.97 10.72
C LYS A 46 -41.04 3.31 10.91
N GLY A 47 -40.55 4.18 11.80
CA GLY A 47 -41.21 5.45 12.15
C GLY A 47 -40.68 6.70 11.45
N ASP A 48 -39.67 6.57 10.59
CA ASP A 48 -39.05 7.72 9.92
C ASP A 48 -38.97 7.51 8.40
N ASP A 49 -40.00 7.99 7.70
CA ASP A 49 -40.11 7.99 6.24
C ASP A 49 -39.06 8.88 5.55
N THR A 50 -38.11 9.48 6.27
CA THR A 50 -37.00 10.23 5.68
C THR A 50 -35.72 9.41 5.45
N LEU A 51 -35.68 8.14 5.89
CA LEU A 51 -34.52 7.25 5.72
C LEU A 51 -34.62 6.27 4.53
N GLN A 52 -35.80 6.07 3.93
CA GLN A 52 -35.95 5.16 2.77
C GLN A 52 -35.55 5.76 1.42
N ASN A 53 -35.34 7.07 1.30
CA ASN A 53 -34.85 7.70 0.05
C ASN A 53 -33.32 7.71 -0.13
N LYS A 54 -32.58 6.92 0.66
CA LYS A 54 -31.11 6.82 0.56
C LYS A 54 -30.57 5.42 0.25
N ILE A 55 -31.40 4.48 -0.17
CA ILE A 55 -30.91 3.24 -0.79
C ILE A 55 -31.06 3.38 -2.31
N LYS A 56 -30.13 4.12 -2.93
CA LYS A 56 -29.77 3.81 -4.32
C LYS A 56 -29.07 2.46 -4.27
N TYR A 57 -29.54 1.50 -5.06
CA TYR A 57 -28.71 0.38 -5.49
C TYR A 57 -27.46 0.98 -6.14
N HIS A 58 -26.37 1.06 -5.38
CA HIS A 58 -25.06 1.42 -5.93
C HIS A 58 -24.57 0.21 -6.73
N GLY A 59 -24.38 0.43 -8.03
CA GLY A 59 -23.61 -0.49 -8.86
C GLY A 59 -22.23 -0.73 -8.25
N ALA A 60 -21.72 -1.95 -8.48
CA ALA A 60 -20.38 -2.44 -8.16
C ALA A 60 -19.55 -1.53 -7.22
N LEU A 61 -19.52 -1.89 -5.94
CA LEU A 61 -18.58 -1.32 -4.97
C LEU A 61 -17.15 -1.55 -5.47
N SER A 62 -16.45 -0.47 -5.85
CA SER A 62 -14.99 -0.46 -5.86
C SER A 62 -14.49 -0.79 -4.45
N PRO A 63 -13.42 -1.59 -4.29
CA PRO A 63 -12.88 -1.90 -2.98
C PRO A 63 -12.54 -0.62 -2.21
N PRO A 64 -12.66 -0.61 -0.87
CA PRO A 64 -12.28 0.56 -0.07
C PRO A 64 -10.81 0.90 -0.33
N LEU A 65 -10.57 2.16 -0.70
CA LEU A 65 -9.24 2.71 -0.91
C LEU A 65 -8.45 2.64 0.41
N VAL A 66 -7.36 1.87 0.43
CA VAL A 66 -6.56 1.63 1.63
C VAL A 66 -5.45 2.69 1.74
N GLN A 67 -5.33 3.32 2.91
CA GLN A 67 -4.29 4.33 3.16
C GLN A 67 -2.87 3.73 3.01
N SER A 68 -1.97 4.47 2.36
CA SER A 68 -0.56 4.08 2.19
C SER A 68 0.29 4.63 3.34
N THR A 69 1.09 3.75 3.98
CA THR A 69 2.08 4.11 5.01
C THR A 69 3.45 4.47 4.43
N ASN A 70 3.62 4.33 3.10
CA ASN A 70 4.89 4.56 2.40
C ASN A 70 5.19 6.05 2.13
N TRP A 71 4.25 6.93 2.47
CA TRP A 71 4.37 8.37 2.24
C TRP A 71 4.73 9.08 3.54
N SER A 72 5.80 9.86 3.48
CA SER A 72 6.29 10.68 4.59
C SER A 72 6.01 12.16 4.33
N GLY A 73 5.66 12.86 5.41
CA GLY A 73 5.47 14.31 5.45
C GLY A 73 4.23 14.79 4.69
N ALA A 74 3.30 15.46 5.38
CA ALA A 74 2.37 16.38 4.73
C ALA A 74 2.85 17.79 5.02
N THR A 75 3.59 18.38 4.08
CA THR A 75 4.32 19.63 4.30
C THR A 75 3.72 20.77 3.49
N GLN A 76 3.66 21.96 4.09
CA GLN A 76 3.32 23.20 3.41
C GLN A 76 4.62 23.95 3.05
N PRO A 77 5.01 24.01 1.75
CA PRO A 77 6.26 24.67 1.33
C PRO A 77 6.20 26.19 1.42
N PHE A 78 5.00 26.79 1.36
CA PHE A 78 4.82 28.24 1.27
C PHE A 78 3.92 28.75 2.39
N SER A 79 4.09 30.03 2.75
CA SER A 79 3.25 30.69 3.75
C SER A 79 1.82 30.88 3.24
N LYS A 80 0.90 31.18 4.17
CA LYS A 80 -0.51 31.46 3.90
C LYS A 80 -0.77 32.67 2.98
N ASP A 81 0.24 33.47 2.70
CA ASP A 81 0.17 34.60 1.77
C ASP A 81 0.17 34.14 0.30
N TRP A 82 0.60 32.90 0.04
CA TRP A 82 0.79 32.33 -1.30
C TRP A 82 -0.31 31.36 -1.72
N LYS A 83 -1.56 31.66 -1.35
CA LYS A 83 -2.74 30.86 -1.73
C LYS A 83 -2.93 30.78 -3.25
N THR A 84 -3.57 29.69 -3.68
CA THR A 84 -3.87 29.44 -5.09
C THR A 84 -5.28 28.89 -5.31
N SER A 85 -5.79 29.03 -6.53
CA SER A 85 -7.11 28.53 -6.92
C SER A 85 -7.05 27.24 -7.76
N TYR A 86 -5.86 26.84 -8.17
CA TYR A 86 -5.62 25.68 -9.04
C TYR A 86 -4.38 24.94 -8.55
N SER A 87 -4.25 23.66 -8.89
CA SER A 87 -3.01 22.92 -8.64
C SER A 87 -1.80 23.63 -9.28
N PRO A 88 -0.61 23.53 -8.65
CA PRO A 88 0.61 24.07 -9.23
C PRO A 88 1.04 23.28 -10.48
N ALA A 89 1.96 23.81 -11.26
CA ALA A 89 2.80 23.03 -12.16
C ALA A 89 4.12 22.74 -11.47
N VAL A 90 4.58 21.49 -11.54
CA VAL A 90 5.84 21.06 -10.94
C VAL A 90 6.67 20.33 -11.99
N ALA A 91 7.96 20.61 -12.05
CA ALA A 91 8.91 19.90 -12.91
C ALA A 91 10.30 19.85 -12.27
N VAL A 92 11.12 18.92 -12.73
CA VAL A 92 12.56 18.93 -12.46
C VAL A 92 13.24 19.79 -13.51
N HIS A 93 14.12 20.69 -13.07
CA HIS A 93 15.01 21.43 -13.95
C HIS A 93 16.35 21.69 -13.24
N LEU A 94 17.45 21.30 -13.89
CA LEU A 94 18.81 21.41 -13.34
C LEU A 94 18.93 20.80 -11.93
N GLU A 95 18.40 19.58 -11.74
CA GLU A 95 18.38 18.85 -10.45
C GLU A 95 17.60 19.56 -9.33
N GLN A 96 16.70 20.49 -9.69
CA GLN A 96 15.87 21.22 -8.73
C GLN A 96 14.40 20.97 -9.00
N ILE A 97 13.59 20.93 -7.94
CA ILE A 97 12.13 20.94 -8.09
C ILE A 97 11.67 22.37 -8.29
N TRP A 98 11.07 22.64 -9.44
CA TRP A 98 10.45 23.92 -9.78
C TRP A 98 8.94 23.84 -9.59
N CYS A 99 8.35 24.87 -8.98
CA CYS A 99 6.92 24.99 -8.76
C CYS A 99 6.43 26.34 -9.29
N VAL A 100 5.44 26.31 -10.19
CA VAL A 100 4.78 27.50 -10.76
C VAL A 100 3.29 27.46 -10.46
N TRP A 101 2.71 28.55 -9.96
CA TRP A 101 1.27 28.59 -9.63
C TRP A 101 0.67 29.99 -9.74
N MET A 102 -0.66 30.03 -9.77
CA MET A 102 -1.45 31.25 -9.87
C MET A 102 -1.82 31.78 -8.48
N THR A 103 -1.49 33.03 -8.17
CA THR A 103 -1.93 33.72 -6.95
C THR A 103 -3.01 34.76 -7.26
N SER A 104 -3.49 35.51 -6.26
CA SER A 104 -4.35 36.67 -6.53
C SER A 104 -3.64 37.80 -7.30
N GLN A 105 -2.29 37.84 -7.27
CA GLN A 105 -1.49 38.90 -7.87
C GLN A 105 -0.96 38.56 -9.27
N GLY A 106 -0.81 37.28 -9.59
CA GLY A 106 -0.12 36.85 -10.81
C GLY A 106 0.40 35.42 -10.71
N LEU A 107 0.86 34.89 -11.85
CA LEU A 107 1.67 33.69 -11.89
C LEU A 107 3.02 33.96 -11.17
N VAL A 108 3.39 33.05 -10.28
CA VAL A 108 4.64 33.09 -9.53
C VAL A 108 5.35 31.74 -9.60
N TYR A 109 6.65 31.74 -9.31
CA TYR A 109 7.45 30.54 -9.26
C TYR A 109 8.38 30.51 -8.05
N SER A 110 8.74 29.31 -7.62
CA SER A 110 9.79 29.04 -6.64
C SER A 110 10.45 27.70 -6.97
N HIS A 111 11.65 27.46 -6.46
CA HIS A 111 12.36 26.21 -6.62
C HIS A 111 13.18 25.87 -5.37
N SER A 112 13.51 24.59 -5.21
CA SER A 112 14.40 24.06 -4.16
C SER A 112 15.31 22.98 -4.75
N GLN A 113 16.53 22.86 -4.21
CA GLN A 113 17.49 21.83 -4.60
C GLN A 113 17.06 20.43 -4.16
N ASP A 114 16.47 20.29 -2.97
CA ASP A 114 15.91 19.02 -2.52
C ASP A 114 14.84 19.24 -1.43
N HIS A 115 14.34 18.14 -0.85
CA HIS A 115 13.35 18.16 0.23
C HIS A 115 13.92 18.55 1.61
N SER A 116 15.24 18.55 1.77
CA SER A 116 15.93 18.92 3.01
C SER A 116 16.19 20.42 3.12
N LEU A 117 16.18 21.13 1.98
CA LEU A 117 16.41 22.56 1.88
C LEU A 117 15.12 23.39 1.84
N PRO A 118 15.13 24.61 2.38
CA PRO A 118 13.97 25.49 2.35
C PRO A 118 13.71 26.02 0.93
N TRP A 119 12.42 26.18 0.62
CA TRP A 119 11.98 26.80 -0.63
C TRP A 119 12.37 28.26 -0.70
N LEU A 120 12.78 28.71 -1.90
CA LEU A 120 13.03 30.12 -2.15
C LEU A 120 11.74 30.95 -2.05
N VAL A 121 11.89 32.23 -1.75
CA VAL A 121 10.74 33.16 -1.72
C VAL A 121 10.11 33.23 -3.11
N PRO A 122 8.78 33.04 -3.24
CA PRO A 122 8.13 33.04 -4.54
C PRO A 122 8.33 34.35 -5.30
N THR A 123 8.64 34.24 -6.60
CA THR A 123 8.97 35.35 -7.50
C THR A 123 7.93 35.46 -8.61
N SER A 124 7.56 36.68 -9.01
CA SER A 124 6.63 36.93 -10.13
C SER A 124 7.21 36.43 -11.45
N LEU A 125 6.42 35.70 -12.26
CA LEU A 125 6.81 35.37 -13.63
C LEU A 125 6.90 36.62 -14.52
N SER A 126 6.05 37.62 -14.28
CA SER A 126 6.08 38.86 -15.07
C SER A 126 7.16 39.81 -14.55
N THR A 127 7.95 40.35 -15.46
CA THR A 127 8.92 41.43 -15.19
C THR A 127 8.26 42.81 -15.11
N ASP A 128 6.98 42.93 -15.51
CA ASP A 128 6.19 44.16 -15.40
C ASP A 128 5.11 43.99 -14.32
N PRO A 129 5.30 44.57 -13.12
CA PRO A 129 4.33 44.48 -12.03
C PRO A 129 2.95 45.04 -12.36
N LYS A 130 2.82 45.90 -13.38
CA LYS A 130 1.53 46.46 -13.82
C LYS A 130 0.76 45.50 -14.72
N ASN A 131 1.46 44.55 -15.33
CA ASN A 131 0.91 43.57 -16.25
C ASN A 131 1.32 42.15 -15.81
N PRO A 132 0.81 41.67 -14.66
CA PRO A 132 1.09 40.31 -14.22
C PRO A 132 0.46 39.30 -15.17
N TYR A 133 1.17 38.21 -15.43
CA TYR A 133 0.60 37.09 -16.17
C TYR A 133 -0.46 36.39 -15.34
N LYS A 134 -1.59 36.06 -15.97
CA LYS A 134 -2.74 35.42 -15.33
C LYS A 134 -3.21 34.23 -16.16
N THR A 135 -3.81 33.26 -15.49
CA THR A 135 -4.44 32.10 -16.13
C THR A 135 -5.64 31.63 -15.31
N ASN A 136 -6.56 30.93 -15.95
CA ASN A 136 -7.77 30.36 -15.34
C ASN A 136 -7.67 28.82 -15.18
N SER A 137 -6.47 28.27 -15.26
CA SER A 137 -6.18 26.85 -15.05
C SER A 137 -4.81 26.66 -14.40
N ALA A 138 -4.48 25.44 -14.00
CA ALA A 138 -3.11 25.09 -13.69
C ALA A 138 -2.19 25.35 -14.92
N PRO A 139 -0.94 25.80 -14.72
CA PRO A 139 0.08 25.83 -15.77
C PRO A 139 0.66 24.42 -16.02
N VAL A 140 1.61 24.33 -16.95
CA VAL A 140 2.38 23.12 -17.27
C VAL A 140 3.85 23.50 -17.40
N LEU A 141 4.75 22.64 -16.92
CA LEU A 141 6.20 22.79 -17.04
C LEU A 141 6.81 21.59 -17.75
N VAL A 142 7.86 21.83 -18.53
CA VAL A 142 8.66 20.78 -19.18
C VAL A 142 10.08 21.29 -19.40
N ASP A 143 11.09 20.48 -19.09
CA ASP A 143 12.50 20.81 -19.30
C ASP A 143 13.06 20.05 -20.49
N LEU A 144 13.37 20.76 -21.59
CA LEU A 144 14.03 20.20 -22.76
C LEU A 144 15.48 20.66 -22.83
N ASN A 145 16.42 19.72 -22.63
CA ASN A 145 17.86 19.96 -22.74
C ASN A 145 18.33 21.14 -21.87
N ASP A 146 18.06 21.04 -20.56
CA ASP A 146 18.43 22.05 -19.56
C ASP A 146 17.78 23.42 -19.84
N THR A 147 16.62 23.42 -20.49
CA THR A 147 15.85 24.64 -20.77
C THR A 147 14.42 24.43 -20.33
N LEU A 148 14.00 25.19 -19.32
CA LEU A 148 12.67 25.11 -18.77
C LEU A 148 11.66 25.89 -19.64
N TYR A 149 10.59 25.21 -20.02
CA TYR A 149 9.45 25.78 -20.74
C TYR A 149 8.18 25.72 -19.89
N ALA A 150 7.31 26.71 -20.08
CA ALA A 150 6.00 26.75 -19.44
C ALA A 150 4.88 26.97 -20.45
N PHE A 151 3.72 26.34 -20.19
CA PHE A 151 2.51 26.49 -20.99
C PHE A 151 1.32 26.77 -20.08
N TRP A 152 0.43 27.66 -20.49
CA TRP A 152 -0.85 27.88 -19.81
C TRP A 152 -1.89 28.49 -20.75
N ILE A 153 -3.13 28.58 -20.27
CA ILE A 153 -4.24 29.14 -21.03
C ILE A 153 -4.32 30.64 -20.76
N ASP A 154 -4.22 31.46 -21.80
CA ASP A 154 -4.53 32.89 -21.69
C ASP A 154 -6.02 33.07 -21.42
N PRO A 155 -6.40 33.81 -20.36
CA PRO A 155 -7.80 33.97 -19.96
C PRO A 155 -8.64 34.77 -20.96
N THR A 156 -8.02 35.51 -21.89
CA THR A 156 -8.68 36.43 -22.82
C THR A 156 -9.26 35.70 -24.02
N ASP A 157 -8.49 34.81 -24.64
CA ASP A 157 -8.84 34.18 -25.91
C ASP A 157 -8.79 32.64 -25.88
N SER A 158 -8.49 32.07 -24.70
CA SER A 158 -8.32 30.63 -24.43
C SER A 158 -7.19 29.98 -25.22
N ILE A 159 -6.22 30.75 -25.71
CA ILE A 159 -5.06 30.21 -26.42
C ILE A 159 -4.05 29.64 -25.43
N ILE A 160 -3.38 28.55 -25.81
CA ILE A 160 -2.22 28.04 -25.09
C ILE A 160 -1.04 28.92 -25.46
N VAL A 161 -0.48 29.61 -24.47
CA VAL A 161 0.72 30.43 -24.61
C VAL A 161 1.95 29.64 -24.16
N GLN A 162 3.09 29.88 -24.80
CA GLN A 162 4.36 29.22 -24.49
C GLN A 162 5.36 30.24 -23.96
N PHE A 163 6.11 29.86 -22.93
CA PHE A 163 7.17 30.65 -22.33
C PHE A 163 8.43 29.81 -22.17
N GLN A 164 9.57 30.48 -22.15
CA GLN A 164 10.88 29.89 -21.89
C GLN A 164 11.53 30.65 -20.73
N TYR A 165 12.16 29.91 -19.83
CA TYR A 165 13.02 30.49 -18.80
C TYR A 165 14.42 30.77 -19.35
N ASP A 166 14.97 31.94 -19.02
CA ASP A 166 16.36 32.31 -19.31
C ASP A 166 17.14 32.30 -18.00
N ASP A 167 17.84 31.19 -17.72
CA ASP A 167 18.64 31.00 -16.50
C ASP A 167 19.66 32.11 -16.26
N SER A 168 20.25 32.64 -17.33
CA SER A 168 21.30 33.67 -17.24
C SER A 168 20.76 35.02 -16.76
N LYS A 169 19.48 35.29 -17.04
CA LYS A 169 18.80 36.54 -16.67
C LYS A 169 17.80 36.36 -15.53
N SER A 170 17.48 35.11 -15.19
CA SER A 170 16.44 34.74 -14.25
C SER A 170 15.08 35.36 -14.59
N ILE A 171 14.69 35.31 -15.87
CA ILE A 171 13.40 35.86 -16.36
C ILE A 171 12.67 34.86 -17.25
N TRP A 172 11.35 34.97 -17.28
CA TRP A 172 10.50 34.27 -18.23
C TRP A 172 10.25 35.11 -19.48
N LEU A 173 10.46 34.49 -20.65
CA LEU A 173 10.27 35.11 -21.95
C LEU A 173 9.08 34.47 -22.66
N ARG A 174 8.10 35.29 -23.06
CA ARG A 174 6.97 34.83 -23.88
C ARG A 174 7.47 34.47 -25.27
N LEU A 175 7.17 33.26 -25.71
CA LEU A 175 7.38 32.80 -27.09
C LEU A 175 6.12 33.05 -27.93
N ALA A 176 6.15 32.66 -29.20
CA ALA A 176 5.00 32.80 -30.09
C ALA A 176 3.80 31.98 -29.60
N ASP A 177 2.59 32.46 -29.90
CA ASP A 177 1.35 31.74 -29.59
C ASP A 177 1.28 30.41 -30.32
N THR A 178 0.83 29.36 -29.63
CA THR A 178 0.74 28.01 -30.21
C THR A 178 -0.35 27.88 -31.28
N GLY A 179 -1.33 28.80 -31.28
CA GLY A 179 -2.53 28.71 -32.11
C GLY A 179 -3.59 27.73 -31.59
N PHE A 180 -3.31 26.98 -30.53
CA PHE A 180 -4.21 25.97 -29.98
C PHE A 180 -5.09 26.55 -28.88
N LYS A 181 -6.39 26.22 -28.89
CA LYS A 181 -7.36 26.70 -27.91
C LYS A 181 -7.96 25.58 -27.08
N THR A 182 -8.02 25.78 -25.77
CA THR A 182 -8.56 24.83 -24.79
C THR A 182 -9.20 25.56 -23.61
N SER A 183 -10.15 24.91 -22.93
CA SER A 183 -10.71 25.37 -21.64
C SER A 183 -10.25 24.53 -20.45
N VAL A 184 -9.50 23.47 -20.72
CA VAL A 184 -9.00 22.52 -19.71
C VAL A 184 -7.47 22.55 -19.79
N VAL A 185 -6.82 22.43 -18.63
CA VAL A 185 -5.36 22.41 -18.50
C VAL A 185 -4.74 21.50 -19.57
N PRO A 186 -3.77 21.99 -20.37
CA PRO A 186 -3.05 21.15 -21.32
C PRO A 186 -2.01 20.28 -20.59
N THR A 187 -1.26 19.49 -21.32
CA THR A 187 -0.13 18.70 -20.80
C THR A 187 1.00 18.70 -21.81
N ALA A 188 2.23 18.65 -21.33
CA ALA A 188 3.42 18.57 -22.16
C ALA A 188 4.41 17.57 -21.58
N THR A 189 5.15 16.89 -22.45
CA THR A 189 6.28 16.04 -22.08
C THR A 189 7.31 16.06 -23.21
N ILE A 190 8.46 15.45 -22.98
CA ILE A 190 9.47 15.26 -24.02
C ILE A 190 9.47 13.83 -24.48
N PHE A 191 9.55 13.67 -25.79
CA PHE A 191 9.75 12.39 -26.41
C PHE A 191 10.63 12.60 -27.63
N GLN A 192 11.72 11.84 -27.73
CA GLN A 192 12.67 11.94 -28.85
C GLN A 192 13.15 13.39 -29.08
N ASP A 193 13.67 14.02 -28.02
CA ASP A 193 14.22 15.40 -28.00
C ASP A 193 13.26 16.49 -28.49
N THR A 194 11.95 16.23 -28.40
CA THR A 194 10.91 17.11 -28.90
C THR A 194 9.84 17.31 -27.83
N ILE A 195 9.36 18.55 -27.66
CA ILE A 195 8.21 18.81 -26.78
C ILE A 195 6.95 18.35 -27.50
N TYR A 196 6.23 17.43 -26.88
CA TYR A 196 4.87 17.06 -27.24
C TYR A 196 3.90 17.82 -26.35
N LEU A 197 2.82 18.32 -26.93
CA LEU A 197 1.74 19.02 -26.24
C LEU A 197 0.43 18.30 -26.56
N ALA A 198 -0.34 17.97 -25.53
CA ALA A 198 -1.71 17.47 -25.67
C ALA A 198 -2.71 18.37 -24.93
N TYR A 199 -3.92 18.46 -25.45
CA TYR A 199 -4.97 19.34 -24.93
C TYR A 199 -6.35 18.85 -25.37
N LEU A 200 -7.41 19.41 -24.79
CA LEU A 200 -8.79 19.09 -25.19
C LEU A 200 -9.33 20.15 -26.14
N ARG A 201 -9.86 19.72 -27.29
CA ARG A 201 -10.39 20.62 -28.31
C ARG A 201 -11.63 21.35 -27.81
N GLN A 202 -11.66 22.67 -28.04
CA GLN A 202 -12.87 23.47 -27.89
C GLN A 202 -13.85 23.29 -29.07
N PRO A 203 -15.15 23.50 -28.84
CA PRO A 203 -15.79 23.88 -27.58
C PRO A 203 -15.85 22.74 -26.56
N SER A 204 -16.21 23.03 -25.30
CA SER A 204 -16.30 22.04 -24.22
C SER A 204 -17.30 20.89 -24.45
N SER A 205 -18.10 20.96 -25.52
CA SER A 205 -18.95 19.86 -25.98
C SER A 205 -18.19 18.82 -26.82
N ASP A 206 -17.02 19.15 -27.37
CA ASP A 206 -16.18 18.26 -28.18
C ASP A 206 -15.23 17.44 -27.29
N GLN A 207 -14.31 18.10 -26.57
CA GLN A 207 -13.36 17.48 -25.63
C GLN A 207 -12.55 16.31 -26.24
N THR A 208 -12.36 16.31 -27.57
CA THR A 208 -11.43 15.39 -28.23
C THR A 208 -10.01 15.67 -27.75
N VAL A 209 -9.28 14.62 -27.41
CA VAL A 209 -7.85 14.69 -27.09
C VAL A 209 -7.10 15.02 -28.38
N MET A 210 -6.47 16.19 -28.40
CA MET A 210 -5.64 16.69 -29.50
C MET A 210 -4.19 16.70 -29.08
N TRP A 211 -3.28 16.55 -30.03
CA TRP A 211 -1.84 16.62 -29.77
C TRP A 211 -1.07 17.26 -30.93
N SER A 212 0.06 17.88 -30.62
CA SER A 212 1.05 18.36 -31.59
C SER A 212 2.45 18.25 -30.99
N CYS A 213 3.49 18.42 -31.80
CA CYS A 213 4.88 18.40 -31.36
C CYS A 213 5.64 19.62 -31.89
N TRP A 214 6.52 20.18 -31.07
CA TRP A 214 7.25 21.41 -31.38
C TRP A 214 8.44 21.09 -32.30
N THR A 215 8.25 21.27 -33.60
CA THR A 215 9.22 20.81 -34.61
C THR A 215 9.88 21.97 -35.34
N ARG A 216 11.06 21.70 -35.91
CA ARG A 216 11.71 22.64 -36.81
C ARG A 216 11.01 22.65 -38.17
N ASP A 217 10.51 23.83 -38.55
CA ASP A 217 9.91 24.05 -39.86
C ASP A 217 10.98 23.94 -40.95
N SER A 218 10.76 23.04 -41.92
CA SER A 218 11.73 22.74 -42.98
C SER A 218 12.00 23.90 -43.94
N ALA A 219 11.08 24.87 -44.06
CA ALA A 219 11.20 25.99 -45.00
C ALA A 219 11.89 27.20 -44.37
N THR A 220 11.61 27.47 -43.10
CA THR A 220 12.10 28.64 -42.37
C THR A 220 13.25 28.33 -41.42
N GLY A 221 13.43 27.06 -41.05
CA GLY A 221 14.41 26.62 -40.05
C GLY A 221 14.07 26.99 -38.60
N ASN A 222 12.94 27.68 -38.38
CA ASN A 222 12.45 28.10 -37.08
C ASN A 222 11.64 26.99 -36.40
N MET A 223 11.58 27.01 -35.08
CA MET A 223 10.70 26.11 -34.32
C MET A 223 9.25 26.57 -34.44
N THR A 224 8.33 25.66 -34.78
CA THR A 224 6.90 25.96 -34.95
C THR A 224 6.03 24.82 -34.42
N TRP A 225 4.74 25.12 -34.21
CA TRP A 225 3.72 24.15 -33.88
C TRP A 225 2.92 23.80 -35.15
N PRO A 226 3.06 22.57 -35.70
CA PRO A 226 2.22 22.10 -36.79
C PRO A 226 0.77 21.96 -36.35
N ALA A 227 -0.15 21.83 -37.33
CA ALA A 227 -1.56 21.60 -37.04
C ALA A 227 -1.76 20.36 -36.16
N ALA A 228 -2.53 20.52 -35.08
CA ALA A 228 -2.78 19.45 -34.12
C ALA A 228 -3.57 18.28 -34.73
N GLN A 229 -3.25 17.08 -34.27
CA GLN A 229 -3.86 15.82 -34.70
C GLN A 229 -4.75 15.26 -33.59
N SER A 230 -5.74 14.44 -33.99
CA SER A 230 -6.67 13.78 -33.07
C SER A 230 -6.04 12.51 -32.47
N GLY A 231 -6.23 12.30 -31.18
CA GLY A 231 -5.98 11.02 -30.49
C GLY A 231 -7.14 10.02 -30.61
N ASN A 232 -8.24 10.41 -31.26
CA ASN A 232 -9.47 9.62 -31.48
C ASN A 232 -10.21 9.17 -30.21
N GLU A 233 -9.93 9.84 -29.09
CA GLU A 233 -10.57 9.62 -27.80
C GLU A 233 -11.07 10.96 -27.24
N THR A 234 -12.01 10.90 -26.30
CA THR A 234 -12.57 12.08 -25.62
C THR A 234 -12.42 11.95 -24.12
N SER A 235 -12.19 13.07 -23.45
CA SER A 235 -11.93 13.11 -22.00
C SER A 235 -12.95 13.96 -21.24
N TRP A 236 -13.22 13.63 -19.97
CA TRP A 236 -13.91 14.53 -19.04
C TRP A 236 -12.98 15.58 -18.41
N GLY A 237 -11.70 15.28 -18.34
CA GLY A 237 -10.71 16.01 -17.54
C GLY A 237 -9.37 16.21 -18.23
N GLY A 238 -8.47 16.96 -17.60
CA GLY A 238 -7.12 17.22 -18.13
C GLY A 238 -6.37 15.91 -18.44
N PRO A 239 -5.91 15.70 -19.69
CA PRO A 239 -5.06 14.57 -20.01
C PRO A 239 -3.64 14.81 -19.46
N SER A 240 -2.84 13.75 -19.29
CA SER A 240 -1.42 13.85 -19.00
C SER A 240 -0.60 13.02 -19.98
N LEU A 241 0.42 13.63 -20.57
CA LEU A 241 1.45 12.94 -21.34
C LEU A 241 2.50 12.36 -20.39
N VAL A 242 3.06 11.20 -20.73
CA VAL A 242 4.19 10.58 -20.00
C VAL A 242 4.92 9.61 -20.91
N VAL A 243 6.22 9.40 -20.68
CA VAL A 243 7.00 8.37 -21.37
C VAL A 243 7.19 7.20 -20.42
N LEU A 244 6.71 6.02 -20.80
CA LEU A 244 6.84 4.79 -20.01
C LEU A 244 7.45 3.71 -20.91
N ASN A 245 8.51 3.04 -20.44
CA ASN A 245 9.22 2.01 -21.22
C ASN A 245 9.56 2.48 -22.66
N ASP A 246 10.11 3.69 -22.79
CA ASP A 246 10.47 4.32 -24.08
C ASP A 246 9.31 4.54 -25.07
N VAL A 247 8.07 4.42 -24.60
CA VAL A 247 6.86 4.68 -25.38
C VAL A 247 6.20 5.94 -24.85
N LEU A 248 5.64 6.76 -25.74
CA LEU A 248 4.86 7.93 -25.34
C LEU A 248 3.40 7.53 -25.08
N HIS A 249 2.87 7.92 -23.93
CA HIS A 249 1.52 7.65 -23.47
C HIS A 249 0.72 8.94 -23.28
N ILE A 250 -0.61 8.85 -23.40
CA ILE A 250 -1.54 9.84 -22.86
C ILE A 250 -2.53 9.12 -21.94
N LEU A 251 -2.58 9.58 -20.69
CA LEU A 251 -3.55 9.12 -19.70
C LEU A 251 -4.64 10.18 -19.50
N PHE A 252 -5.90 9.74 -19.39
CA PHE A 252 -7.04 10.63 -19.20
C PHE A 252 -8.27 9.89 -18.67
N SER A 253 -9.27 10.63 -18.19
CA SER A 253 -10.55 10.05 -17.77
C SER A 253 -11.53 9.97 -18.94
N SER A 254 -12.01 8.77 -19.25
CA SER A 254 -12.94 8.53 -20.35
C SER A 254 -14.20 9.39 -20.22
N ARG A 255 -14.70 9.91 -21.35
CA ARG A 255 -15.91 10.74 -21.39
C ARG A 255 -17.20 9.91 -21.36
N ASN A 256 -17.34 9.04 -20.37
CA ASN A 256 -18.54 8.24 -20.13
C ASN A 256 -19.08 8.46 -18.70
N SER A 257 -20.08 7.68 -18.27
CA SER A 257 -20.64 7.78 -16.91
C SER A 257 -19.74 7.20 -15.81
N HIS A 258 -18.80 6.34 -16.17
CA HIS A 258 -17.88 5.64 -15.25
C HIS A 258 -16.58 6.42 -15.03
N ARG A 259 -16.13 7.19 -16.03
CA ARG A 259 -14.90 7.99 -16.03
C ARG A 259 -13.64 7.17 -15.77
N ASP A 260 -13.64 5.95 -16.30
CA ASP A 260 -12.51 5.03 -16.25
C ASP A 260 -11.25 5.72 -16.78
N LEU A 261 -10.12 5.52 -16.11
CA LEU A 261 -8.83 5.96 -16.60
C LEU A 261 -8.43 5.15 -17.82
N ILE A 262 -8.11 5.84 -18.90
CA ILE A 262 -7.68 5.26 -20.17
C ILE A 262 -6.24 5.66 -20.43
N ASP A 263 -5.44 4.66 -20.80
CA ASP A 263 -4.07 4.80 -21.27
C ASP A 263 -3.99 4.48 -22.78
N ILE A 264 -3.55 5.45 -23.58
CA ILE A 264 -3.26 5.26 -25.00
C ILE A 264 -1.76 5.44 -25.28
N VAL A 265 -1.22 4.55 -26.12
CA VAL A 265 0.19 4.52 -26.54
C VAL A 265 0.35 5.06 -27.95
N PHE A 266 1.44 5.78 -28.17
CA PHE A 266 1.80 6.35 -29.47
C PHE A 266 2.60 5.35 -30.30
N ASP A 267 2.18 5.14 -31.55
CA ASP A 267 2.96 4.45 -32.57
C ASP A 267 3.68 5.51 -33.44
N PRO A 268 5.00 5.71 -33.30
CA PRO A 268 5.73 6.73 -34.05
C PRO A 268 5.80 6.43 -35.55
N ALA A 269 5.75 5.15 -35.96
CA ALA A 269 5.80 4.77 -37.36
C ALA A 269 4.47 5.07 -38.08
N LYS A 270 3.34 4.86 -37.38
CA LYS A 270 2.00 5.15 -37.92
C LYS A 270 1.52 6.56 -37.62
N LYS A 271 2.16 7.27 -36.69
CA LYS A 271 1.70 8.55 -36.12
C LYS A 271 0.26 8.47 -35.61
N SER A 272 -0.04 7.41 -34.88
CA SER A 272 -1.39 7.12 -34.40
C SER A 272 -1.36 6.65 -32.95
N TRP A 273 -2.52 6.74 -32.30
CA TRP A 273 -2.71 6.29 -30.93
C TRP A 273 -3.58 5.04 -30.88
N SER A 274 -3.29 4.16 -29.93
CA SER A 274 -4.10 2.97 -29.61
C SER A 274 -4.10 2.71 -28.11
N ARG A 275 -5.13 2.05 -27.58
CA ARG A 275 -5.16 1.70 -26.15
C ARG A 275 -4.02 0.76 -25.78
N ALA A 276 -3.38 1.03 -24.64
CA ALA A 276 -2.42 0.12 -24.03
C ALA A 276 -3.07 -1.23 -23.70
N SER A 277 -2.28 -2.32 -23.71
CA SER A 277 -2.78 -3.66 -23.37
C SER A 277 -3.20 -3.78 -21.91
N ASN A 278 -2.53 -3.06 -21.02
CA ASN A 278 -2.80 -3.04 -19.58
C ASN A 278 -3.40 -1.68 -19.22
N GLN A 279 -4.70 -1.66 -18.95
CA GLN A 279 -5.42 -0.45 -18.52
C GLN A 279 -5.47 -0.36 -16.99
N LEU A 280 -5.61 0.87 -16.49
CA LEU A 280 -5.92 1.12 -15.09
C LEU A 280 -7.34 0.63 -14.76
N SER A 281 -7.56 0.25 -13.51
CA SER A 281 -8.88 -0.15 -13.01
C SER A 281 -9.60 0.99 -12.28
N GLU A 282 -8.98 2.16 -12.23
CA GLU A 282 -9.40 3.33 -11.47
C GLU A 282 -10.17 4.34 -12.33
N SER A 283 -10.72 5.37 -11.69
CA SER A 283 -11.54 6.41 -12.32
C SER A 283 -11.27 7.79 -11.71
N SER A 284 -11.42 8.86 -12.49
CA SER A 284 -11.18 10.24 -12.03
C SER A 284 -12.16 11.24 -12.63
N ALA A 285 -12.57 12.26 -11.85
CA ALA A 285 -13.51 13.28 -12.34
C ALA A 285 -12.86 14.46 -13.10
N SER A 286 -11.68 14.97 -12.69
CA SER A 286 -11.06 16.19 -13.27
C SER A 286 -9.92 15.93 -14.24
N GLY A 287 -9.34 14.73 -14.25
CA GLY A 287 -8.12 14.46 -15.00
C GLY A 287 -7.06 13.77 -14.15
N VAL A 288 -5.85 13.76 -14.67
CA VAL A 288 -4.70 13.05 -14.09
C VAL A 288 -3.42 13.86 -14.27
N SER A 289 -2.42 13.58 -13.44
CA SER A 289 -1.03 14.03 -13.63
C SER A 289 -0.14 12.80 -13.68
N CYS A 290 0.87 12.78 -14.55
CA CYS A 290 1.80 11.67 -14.68
C CYS A 290 3.25 12.13 -14.58
N THR A 291 4.11 11.22 -14.14
CA THR A 291 5.57 11.36 -14.17
C THR A 291 6.22 10.03 -14.48
N SER A 292 7.47 10.06 -14.87
CA SER A 292 8.28 8.88 -15.22
C SER A 292 9.67 9.02 -14.64
N TRP A 293 10.31 7.88 -14.41
CA TRP A 293 11.72 7.75 -14.06
C TRP A 293 12.29 6.53 -14.80
N LEU A 294 13.56 6.20 -14.57
CA LEU A 294 14.28 5.22 -15.39
C LEU A 294 13.60 3.83 -15.43
N SER A 295 13.04 3.37 -14.30
CA SER A 295 12.48 2.03 -14.16
C SER A 295 10.95 1.98 -14.16
N GLY A 296 10.27 3.14 -14.26
CA GLY A 296 8.82 3.18 -14.10
C GLY A 296 8.18 4.56 -14.25
N GLY A 297 6.97 4.68 -13.73
CA GLY A 297 6.24 5.94 -13.71
C GLY A 297 5.11 5.94 -12.70
N ALA A 298 4.42 7.07 -12.60
CA ALA A 298 3.28 7.21 -11.71
C ALA A 298 2.20 8.06 -12.36
N VAL A 299 0.95 7.78 -11.98
CA VAL A 299 -0.21 8.63 -12.27
C VAL A 299 -0.89 9.00 -10.97
N ALA A 300 -1.27 10.26 -10.83
CA ALA A 300 -2.01 10.76 -9.69
C ALA A 300 -3.33 11.43 -10.10
N PHE A 301 -4.34 11.26 -9.25
CA PHE A 301 -5.70 11.71 -9.50
C PHE A 301 -6.52 11.79 -8.20
N PRO A 302 -7.62 12.55 -8.16
CA PRO A 302 -8.53 12.55 -7.02
C PRO A 302 -9.34 11.26 -6.94
N ALA A 303 -9.54 10.74 -5.73
CA ALA A 303 -10.23 9.46 -5.45
C ALA A 303 -11.68 9.35 -5.95
N ASN A 304 -12.35 10.46 -6.24
CA ASN A 304 -13.77 10.46 -6.56
C ASN A 304 -14.00 10.83 -8.03
N TRP A 305 -14.75 9.98 -8.72
CA TRP A 305 -15.10 10.10 -10.13
C TRP A 305 -16.28 11.06 -10.41
N THR A 306 -16.89 11.66 -9.39
CA THR A 306 -18.01 12.64 -9.55
C THR A 306 -17.68 14.05 -9.09
N ASN A 307 -16.77 14.22 -8.14
CA ASN A 307 -16.42 15.51 -7.57
C ASN A 307 -14.94 15.53 -7.20
N ASN A 308 -14.21 16.56 -7.60
CA ASN A 308 -12.78 16.69 -7.33
C ASN A 308 -12.49 17.41 -6.01
N LYS A 309 -13.53 18.00 -5.40
CA LYS A 309 -13.39 18.74 -4.16
C LYS A 309 -13.50 17.83 -2.96
N ASP A 310 -12.55 18.03 -2.05
CA ASP A 310 -12.50 17.35 -0.77
C ASP A 310 -12.43 15.82 -0.96
N THR A 311 -11.40 15.35 -1.64
CA THR A 311 -11.18 13.91 -1.89
C THR A 311 -9.71 13.56 -1.67
N ALA A 312 -9.42 12.29 -1.40
CA ALA A 312 -8.04 11.86 -1.22
C ALA A 312 -7.25 11.92 -2.54
N PRO A 313 -6.00 12.41 -2.54
CA PRO A 313 -5.05 12.10 -3.60
C PRO A 313 -4.83 10.59 -3.70
N VAL A 314 -4.91 10.06 -4.92
CA VAL A 314 -4.64 8.67 -5.25
C VAL A 314 -3.48 8.62 -6.24
N ILE A 315 -2.58 7.67 -6.05
CA ILE A 315 -1.40 7.47 -6.87
C ILE A 315 -1.32 6.00 -7.28
N CYS A 316 -1.23 5.72 -8.57
CA CYS A 316 -0.90 4.39 -9.08
C CYS A 316 0.50 4.42 -9.68
N LEU A 317 1.30 3.39 -9.42
CA LEU A 317 2.64 3.26 -9.98
C LEU A 317 2.60 2.35 -11.21
N TYR A 318 3.47 2.64 -12.16
CA TYR A 318 3.74 1.82 -13.33
C TYR A 318 5.11 1.18 -13.17
N ARG A 319 5.15 -0.14 -13.07
CA ARG A 319 6.38 -0.93 -12.95
C ARG A 319 6.25 -2.20 -13.78
N ASN A 320 7.34 -2.61 -14.43
CA ASN A 320 7.40 -3.82 -15.26
C ASN A 320 6.28 -3.95 -16.29
N GLY A 321 5.86 -2.84 -16.89
CA GLY A 321 4.85 -2.85 -17.94
C GLY A 321 3.39 -2.91 -17.44
N VAL A 322 3.15 -2.83 -16.13
CA VAL A 322 1.81 -2.89 -15.52
C VAL A 322 1.57 -1.77 -14.52
N TRP A 323 0.31 -1.34 -14.41
CA TRP A 323 -0.15 -0.43 -13.36
C TRP A 323 -0.43 -1.23 -12.08
N ASN A 324 0.17 -0.82 -10.97
CA ASN A 324 -0.01 -1.41 -9.65
C ASN A 324 -1.25 -0.83 -8.94
N SER A 325 -1.63 -1.44 -7.82
CA SER A 325 -2.76 -0.98 -6.99
C SER A 325 -2.56 0.44 -6.49
N ALA A 326 -3.65 1.20 -6.47
CA ALA A 326 -3.73 2.55 -5.94
C ALA A 326 -3.20 2.68 -4.49
N GLU A 327 -2.27 3.61 -4.30
CA GLU A 327 -1.87 4.16 -3.02
C GLU A 327 -2.68 5.43 -2.71
N VAL A 328 -3.23 5.54 -1.49
CA VAL A 328 -4.14 6.64 -1.14
C VAL A 328 -3.58 7.44 0.03
N LEU A 329 -3.47 8.76 -0.16
CA LEU A 329 -3.09 9.68 0.91
C LEU A 329 -4.28 9.96 1.83
N SER A 330 -4.02 10.16 3.12
CA SER A 330 -5.08 10.49 4.10
C SER A 330 -5.56 11.93 4.00
N GLN A 331 -4.80 12.79 3.29
CA GLN A 331 -5.12 14.21 3.07
C GLN A 331 -6.23 14.39 2.04
N ARG A 332 -6.64 15.66 1.86
CA ARG A 332 -7.74 16.03 0.96
C ARG A 332 -7.27 17.07 -0.04
N THR A 333 -7.60 16.85 -1.29
CA THR A 333 -7.35 17.79 -2.40
C THR A 333 -8.64 18.42 -2.92
N GLN A 334 -8.50 19.60 -3.53
CA GLN A 334 -9.54 20.31 -4.26
C GLN A 334 -9.41 20.21 -5.79
N ASP A 335 -8.28 19.74 -6.29
CA ASP A 335 -7.93 19.73 -7.72
C ASP A 335 -7.04 18.52 -8.05
N ILE A 336 -6.53 18.40 -9.28
CA ILE A 336 -5.68 17.28 -9.72
C ILE A 336 -4.37 17.28 -8.91
N PRO A 337 -4.05 16.22 -8.13
CA PRO A 337 -2.72 16.07 -7.52
C PRO A 337 -1.65 15.95 -8.60
N ILE A 338 -0.47 16.51 -8.35
CA ILE A 338 0.63 16.58 -9.30
C ILE A 338 1.77 15.71 -8.82
N VAL A 339 2.24 14.79 -9.65
CA VAL A 339 3.37 13.92 -9.33
C VAL A 339 4.61 14.29 -10.12
N VAL A 340 5.77 14.25 -9.46
CA VAL A 340 7.10 14.44 -10.06
C VAL A 340 8.08 13.50 -9.36
N ALA A 341 8.92 12.81 -10.12
CA ALA A 341 10.05 12.05 -9.60
C ALA A 341 11.36 12.85 -9.73
N LEU A 342 12.19 12.82 -8.68
CA LEU A 342 13.56 13.34 -8.65
C LEU A 342 14.37 12.46 -7.69
N ASP A 343 15.54 11.99 -8.12
CA ASP A 343 16.52 11.25 -7.29
C ASP A 343 15.88 10.19 -6.39
N ASP A 344 15.18 9.23 -7.00
CA ASP A 344 14.48 8.13 -6.33
C ASP A 344 13.44 8.59 -5.29
N VAL A 345 12.94 9.81 -5.41
CA VAL A 345 11.83 10.31 -4.59
C VAL A 345 10.68 10.72 -5.50
N LEU A 346 9.53 10.10 -5.27
CA LEU A 346 8.26 10.52 -5.84
C LEU A 346 7.62 11.57 -4.94
N TRP A 347 7.42 12.75 -5.50
CA TRP A 347 6.71 13.85 -4.88
C TRP A 347 5.26 13.83 -5.33
N CYS A 348 4.32 13.91 -4.39
CA CYS A 348 2.91 14.12 -4.69
C CYS A 348 2.47 15.46 -4.10
N TRP A 349 2.16 16.41 -4.97
CA TRP A 349 1.69 17.75 -4.65
C TRP A 349 0.17 17.84 -4.75
N TRP A 350 -0.48 18.59 -3.88
CA TRP A 350 -1.92 18.82 -3.98
C TRP A 350 -2.36 20.19 -3.46
N LEU A 351 -3.48 20.67 -4.01
CA LEU A 351 -4.19 21.82 -3.47
C LEU A 351 -5.06 21.40 -2.28
N GLY A 352 -4.69 21.81 -1.07
CA GLY A 352 -5.44 21.53 0.16
C GLY A 352 -6.78 22.27 0.20
N THR A 353 -7.69 21.84 1.10
CA THR A 353 -9.00 22.47 1.32
C THR A 353 -8.94 23.90 1.88
N ASP A 354 -7.74 24.36 2.25
CA ASP A 354 -7.42 25.70 2.75
C ASP A 354 -6.79 26.62 1.69
N ASP A 355 -6.80 26.18 0.43
CA ASP A 355 -6.20 26.85 -0.74
C ASP A 355 -4.67 26.96 -0.66
N GLN A 356 -4.03 26.09 0.12
CA GLN A 356 -2.58 25.98 0.22
C GLN A 356 -2.06 24.82 -0.63
N ILE A 357 -0.87 25.01 -1.17
CA ILE A 357 -0.12 23.93 -1.80
C ILE A 357 0.49 23.08 -0.69
N ASN A 358 0.40 21.77 -0.84
CA ASN A 358 1.03 20.80 0.05
C ASN A 358 1.76 19.75 -0.79
N TYR A 359 2.73 19.06 -0.19
CA TYR A 359 3.33 17.88 -0.80
C TYR A 359 3.61 16.78 0.23
N ALA A 360 3.77 15.57 -0.29
CA ALA A 360 4.24 14.39 0.41
C ALA A 360 5.27 13.65 -0.43
N LEU A 361 6.13 12.89 0.24
CA LEU A 361 7.28 12.22 -0.36
C LEU A 361 7.13 10.71 -0.21
N ARG A 362 7.48 9.98 -1.25
CA ARG A 362 7.62 8.52 -1.25
C ARG A 362 8.96 8.16 -1.85
N VAL A 363 9.80 7.46 -1.10
CA VAL A 363 11.02 6.87 -1.66
C VAL A 363 10.60 5.82 -2.70
N LEU A 364 11.12 5.97 -3.91
CA LEU A 364 11.05 5.01 -4.98
C LEU A 364 12.14 3.96 -4.72
N ASP A 365 11.78 2.88 -4.04
CA ASP A 365 12.62 1.69 -4.10
C ASP A 365 12.38 1.03 -5.46
N ASP A 366 13.26 1.27 -6.41
CA ASP A 366 13.16 0.79 -7.78
C ASP A 366 13.51 -0.70 -7.94
N ARG A 367 13.89 -1.37 -6.85
CA ARG A 367 14.22 -2.80 -6.88
C ARG A 367 12.97 -3.69 -6.82
N PHE A 368 11.98 -3.29 -6.02
CA PHE A 368 10.71 -4.01 -5.87
C PHE A 368 9.62 -3.16 -5.19
N LEU A 369 8.36 -3.60 -5.27
CA LEU A 369 7.28 -3.10 -4.40
C LEU A 369 7.02 -4.08 -3.27
N PRO A 370 7.04 -3.69 -1.97
CA PRO A 370 6.83 -4.64 -0.88
C PRO A 370 5.52 -5.44 -0.98
N SER A 371 4.43 -4.84 -1.48
CA SER A 371 3.16 -5.54 -1.65
C SER A 371 3.15 -6.54 -2.82
N SER A 372 4.12 -6.50 -3.73
CA SER A 372 4.20 -7.39 -4.90
C SER A 372 5.62 -7.78 -5.29
N TRP A 373 6.53 -7.90 -4.33
CA TRP A 373 7.96 -8.06 -4.62
C TRP A 373 8.29 -9.39 -5.30
N MET A 374 7.48 -10.43 -5.13
CA MET A 374 7.71 -11.69 -5.84
C MET A 374 7.43 -11.55 -7.33
N SER A 375 6.71 -10.51 -7.79
CA SER A 375 6.54 -10.20 -9.22
C SER A 375 7.86 -9.90 -9.93
N ASP A 376 8.85 -9.38 -9.20
CA ASP A 376 10.18 -9.02 -9.68
C ASP A 376 11.16 -10.21 -9.66
N VAL A 377 10.77 -11.32 -9.01
CA VAL A 377 11.57 -12.55 -8.94
C VAL A 377 11.28 -13.45 -10.14
N VAL A 378 12.32 -13.99 -10.76
CA VAL A 378 12.19 -14.93 -11.89
C VAL A 378 11.34 -16.14 -11.48
N GLY A 379 10.30 -16.42 -12.26
CA GLY A 379 9.29 -17.45 -11.97
C GLY A 379 9.82 -18.87 -11.77
N THR A 380 10.94 -19.23 -12.43
CA THR A 380 11.60 -20.54 -12.27
C THR A 380 12.45 -20.65 -10.99
N THR A 381 12.48 -19.62 -10.14
CA THR A 381 13.25 -19.64 -8.90
C THR A 381 12.59 -20.59 -7.91
N SER A 382 13.37 -21.50 -7.33
CA SER A 382 12.88 -22.40 -6.28
C SER A 382 12.63 -21.62 -4.99
N LEU A 383 11.53 -21.93 -4.29
CA LEU A 383 11.13 -21.23 -3.07
C LEU A 383 12.16 -21.37 -1.94
N ASN A 384 12.93 -22.45 -1.92
CA ASN A 384 14.03 -22.66 -0.97
C ASN A 384 15.26 -21.79 -1.23
N LYS A 385 15.26 -20.97 -2.29
CA LYS A 385 16.30 -19.99 -2.61
C LYS A 385 15.88 -18.56 -2.27
N LEU A 386 14.66 -18.36 -1.78
CA LEU A 386 14.15 -17.04 -1.44
C LEU A 386 14.41 -16.69 0.02
N CYS A 387 14.68 -15.42 0.29
CA CYS A 387 14.57 -14.79 1.60
C CYS A 387 13.16 -14.26 1.78
N ILE A 388 12.40 -14.85 2.70
CA ILE A 388 10.98 -14.55 2.88
C ILE A 388 10.76 -13.97 4.28
N PRO A 389 10.35 -12.70 4.40
CA PRO A 389 9.89 -12.14 5.66
C PRO A 389 8.59 -12.81 6.10
N GLY A 390 8.45 -13.04 7.40
CA GLY A 390 7.27 -13.64 7.99
C GLY A 390 6.94 -13.08 9.36
N THR A 391 5.75 -13.40 9.85
CA THR A 391 5.31 -13.02 11.20
C THR A 391 5.05 -14.24 12.06
N HIS A 392 5.60 -14.24 13.27
CA HIS A 392 5.25 -15.19 14.32
C HIS A 392 3.92 -14.75 14.97
N ASP A 393 3.08 -15.72 15.35
CA ASP A 393 1.76 -15.47 15.94
C ASP A 393 0.98 -14.33 15.27
N SER A 394 0.89 -14.40 13.94
CA SER A 394 0.55 -13.29 13.05
C SER A 394 -0.75 -12.55 13.40
N ALA A 395 -1.70 -13.25 14.01
CA ALA A 395 -3.00 -12.70 14.39
C ALA A 395 -2.98 -11.90 15.70
N THR A 396 -1.87 -11.84 16.43
CA THR A 396 -1.75 -11.19 17.74
C THR A 396 -1.44 -9.69 17.64
N SER A 397 -2.18 -8.99 16.78
CA SER A 397 -2.03 -7.54 16.59
C SER A 397 -2.74 -6.72 17.67
N ALA A 398 -2.20 -5.53 18.00
CA ALA A 398 -2.81 -4.58 18.94
C ALA A 398 -4.12 -3.96 18.39
N GLY A 399 -5.22 -4.71 18.41
CA GLY A 399 -6.58 -4.25 18.05
C GLY A 399 -7.56 -4.11 19.22
N GLY A 400 -7.17 -4.54 20.44
CA GLY A 400 -8.03 -4.56 21.63
C GLY A 400 -7.98 -3.27 22.48
N PRO A 401 -8.99 -3.02 23.34
CA PRO A 401 -9.10 -1.80 24.15
C PRO A 401 -7.91 -1.61 25.11
N VAL A 402 -7.43 -0.38 25.26
CA VAL A 402 -6.22 0.07 26.01
C VAL A 402 -6.02 -0.53 27.42
N SER A 403 -7.10 -0.96 28.10
CA SER A 403 -7.03 -1.64 29.41
C SER A 403 -6.41 -3.06 29.32
N TRP A 404 -6.43 -3.67 28.13
CA TRP A 404 -5.83 -4.95 27.74
C TRP A 404 -4.29 -4.91 27.73
N TYR A 405 -3.72 -3.78 27.30
CA TYR A 405 -2.27 -3.59 27.15
C TYR A 405 -1.54 -3.68 28.49
N ILE A 406 -2.16 -3.20 29.57
CA ILE A 406 -1.51 -3.00 30.87
C ILE A 406 -1.49 -4.27 31.75
N LEU A 407 -2.39 -5.24 31.53
CA LEU A 407 -2.53 -6.39 32.42
C LEU A 407 -2.07 -7.74 31.83
N THR A 408 -2.11 -7.90 30.50
CA THR A 408 -1.80 -9.18 29.82
C THR A 408 -1.09 -9.02 28.46
N GLY A 409 -1.01 -7.81 27.90
CA GLY A 409 -0.53 -7.59 26.53
C GLY A 409 0.97 -7.85 26.29
N LEU A 410 1.80 -7.70 27.33
CA LEU A 410 3.27 -7.78 27.20
C LEU A 410 3.75 -9.12 26.62
N TYR A 411 3.15 -10.25 27.01
CA TYR A 411 3.59 -11.57 26.58
C TYR A 411 2.76 -12.20 25.45
N ILE A 412 1.68 -11.54 25.03
CA ILE A 412 0.71 -12.09 24.06
C ILE A 412 0.84 -11.40 22.70
N LEU A 413 1.15 -10.09 22.69
CA LEU A 413 1.26 -9.33 21.46
C LEU A 413 2.60 -9.61 20.80
N THR A 414 2.56 -9.89 19.50
CA THR A 414 3.77 -10.04 18.68
C THR A 414 3.73 -9.19 17.43
N GLN A 415 2.61 -8.53 17.12
CA GLN A 415 2.44 -7.71 15.92
C GLN A 415 1.78 -6.36 16.29
N ASN A 416 2.08 -5.28 15.56
CA ASN A 416 1.31 -4.02 15.68
C ASN A 416 0.30 -3.81 14.54
N ILE A 417 0.43 -4.56 13.44
CA ILE A 417 -0.37 -4.38 12.21
C ILE A 417 -1.21 -5.61 11.89
N SER A 418 -2.35 -5.40 11.21
CA SER A 418 -3.29 -6.47 10.81
C SER A 418 -2.69 -7.42 9.77
N ILE A 419 -3.28 -8.61 9.60
CA ILE A 419 -2.87 -9.62 8.60
C ILE A 419 -2.74 -9.01 7.20
N TYR A 420 -3.74 -8.26 6.74
CA TYR A 420 -3.69 -7.62 5.43
C TYR A 420 -2.52 -6.62 5.31
N ASN A 421 -2.22 -5.86 6.36
CA ASN A 421 -1.11 -4.92 6.36
C ASN A 421 0.25 -5.60 6.45
N GLN A 422 0.38 -6.74 7.15
CA GLN A 422 1.59 -7.56 7.14
C GLN A 422 1.92 -8.03 5.71
N LEU A 423 0.91 -8.48 4.96
CA LEU A 423 1.08 -8.87 3.56
C LEU A 423 1.47 -7.68 2.68
N ARG A 424 0.85 -6.51 2.86
CA ARG A 424 1.23 -5.28 2.14
C ARG A 424 2.65 -4.81 2.45
N ALA A 425 3.11 -4.99 3.69
CA ALA A 425 4.45 -4.64 4.11
C ALA A 425 5.51 -5.56 3.49
N GLY A 426 5.14 -6.76 3.01
CA GLY A 426 6.01 -7.66 2.27
C GLY A 426 6.18 -9.06 2.88
N CYS A 427 5.57 -9.31 4.05
CA CYS A 427 5.57 -10.63 4.65
C CYS A 427 4.82 -11.65 3.76
N ARG A 428 5.38 -12.86 3.61
CA ARG A 428 4.78 -13.98 2.87
C ARG A 428 4.77 -15.28 3.65
N PHE A 429 5.01 -15.21 4.95
CA PHE A 429 4.79 -16.32 5.89
C PHE A 429 3.95 -15.83 7.07
N LEU A 430 2.89 -16.56 7.38
CA LEU A 430 2.00 -16.30 8.50
C LEU A 430 1.92 -17.53 9.42
N ASP A 431 2.13 -17.35 10.73
CA ASP A 431 1.94 -18.37 11.75
C ASP A 431 0.60 -18.19 12.46
N LEU A 432 -0.37 -19.04 12.13
CA LEU A 432 -1.73 -19.00 12.65
C LEU A 432 -1.95 -20.09 13.70
N ARG A 433 -2.28 -19.65 14.91
CA ARG A 433 -2.53 -20.51 16.07
C ARG A 433 -4.04 -20.61 16.29
N LEU A 434 -4.59 -21.81 16.25
CA LEU A 434 -6.02 -22.05 16.10
C LEU A 434 -6.64 -22.71 17.33
N GLY A 435 -7.82 -22.25 17.74
CA GLY A 435 -8.66 -22.91 18.74
C GLY A 435 -10.12 -22.98 18.28
N LEU A 436 -10.92 -23.78 18.96
CA LEU A 436 -12.38 -23.78 18.78
C LEU A 436 -13.05 -22.93 19.86
N THR A 437 -14.07 -22.16 19.48
CA THR A 437 -14.99 -21.58 20.46
C THR A 437 -15.74 -22.70 21.18
N TYR A 438 -15.84 -22.61 22.52
CA TYR A 438 -16.49 -23.64 23.33
C TYR A 438 -17.92 -23.94 22.85
N GLY A 439 -18.21 -25.22 22.56
CA GLY A 439 -19.54 -25.67 22.10
C GLY A 439 -19.93 -25.25 20.68
N SER A 440 -18.97 -24.77 19.87
CA SER A 440 -19.18 -24.33 18.48
C SER A 440 -18.15 -24.97 17.54
N SER A 441 -18.42 -24.91 16.23
CA SER A 441 -17.48 -25.27 15.16
C SER A 441 -16.65 -24.09 14.66
N THR A 442 -16.83 -22.89 15.23
CA THR A 442 -16.09 -21.68 14.85
C THR A 442 -14.62 -21.80 15.28
N ILE A 443 -13.71 -21.64 14.32
CA ILE A 443 -12.26 -21.59 14.57
C ILE A 443 -11.85 -20.14 14.78
N ILE A 444 -11.14 -19.89 15.87
CA ILE A 444 -10.66 -18.58 16.31
C ILE A 444 -9.14 -18.58 16.49
N MET A 445 -8.54 -17.39 16.42
CA MET A 445 -7.12 -17.17 16.66
C MET A 445 -6.80 -17.21 18.15
N MET A 446 -5.69 -17.85 18.50
CA MET A 446 -5.25 -18.12 19.86
C MET A 446 -3.79 -17.70 20.09
N HIS A 447 -3.38 -17.56 21.35
CA HIS A 447 -1.98 -17.55 21.77
C HIS A 447 -1.88 -18.37 23.06
N GLY A 448 -1.42 -19.62 22.97
CA GLY A 448 -1.59 -20.59 24.05
C GLY A 448 -3.07 -20.77 24.40
N ASP A 449 -3.44 -20.60 25.66
CA ASP A 449 -4.83 -20.67 26.13
C ASP A 449 -5.61 -19.35 25.95
N TYR A 450 -4.97 -18.29 25.45
CA TYR A 450 -5.59 -16.98 25.29
C TYR A 450 -6.32 -16.86 23.96
N ILE A 451 -7.56 -16.38 24.01
CA ILE A 451 -8.37 -16.07 22.82
C ILE A 451 -8.08 -14.63 22.38
N ILE A 452 -7.65 -14.48 21.13
CA ILE A 452 -7.40 -13.17 20.53
C ILE A 452 -8.73 -12.46 20.27
N ASN A 453 -8.83 -11.19 20.67
CA ASN A 453 -10.06 -10.39 20.66
C ASN A 453 -11.22 -11.05 21.44
N TRP A 454 -10.92 -11.67 22.59
CA TRP A 454 -11.92 -12.30 23.46
C TRP A 454 -13.14 -11.42 23.78
N SER A 455 -12.94 -10.12 24.03
CA SER A 455 -14.05 -9.18 24.32
C SER A 455 -15.04 -9.01 23.18
N GLU A 456 -14.65 -9.37 21.96
CA GLU A 456 -15.45 -9.29 20.73
C GLU A 456 -15.96 -10.66 20.28
N GLY A 457 -15.76 -11.71 21.08
CA GLY A 457 -16.16 -13.08 20.75
C GLY A 457 -15.08 -13.93 20.07
N GLY A 458 -13.86 -13.40 19.94
CA GLY A 458 -12.72 -14.07 19.31
C GLY A 458 -12.52 -13.63 17.86
N TYR A 459 -11.27 -13.55 17.41
CA TYR A 459 -10.91 -13.24 16.02
C TYR A 459 -11.03 -14.51 15.14
N PRO A 460 -12.02 -14.62 14.23
CA PRO A 460 -12.28 -15.87 13.52
C PRO A 460 -11.29 -16.10 12.36
N LEU A 461 -10.96 -17.37 12.10
CA LEU A 461 -10.12 -17.76 10.96
C LEU A 461 -10.72 -17.36 9.60
N SER A 462 -12.05 -17.26 9.50
CA SER A 462 -12.72 -16.83 8.27
C SER A 462 -12.27 -15.44 7.81
N ASP A 463 -12.07 -14.54 8.76
CA ASP A 463 -11.74 -13.15 8.48
C ASP A 463 -10.27 -13.04 8.09
N VAL A 464 -9.39 -13.76 8.80
CA VAL A 464 -7.97 -13.92 8.44
C VAL A 464 -7.81 -14.47 7.02
N LEU A 465 -8.53 -15.54 6.67
CA LEU A 465 -8.48 -16.11 5.32
C LEU A 465 -9.05 -15.15 4.27
N SER A 466 -10.09 -14.38 4.60
CA SER A 466 -10.64 -13.36 3.71
C SER A 466 -9.61 -12.28 3.36
N ASP A 467 -8.82 -11.83 4.32
CA ASP A 467 -7.72 -10.88 4.08
C ASP A 467 -6.65 -11.48 3.15
N ILE A 468 -6.26 -12.74 3.39
CA ILE A 468 -5.28 -13.46 2.56
C ILE A 468 -5.78 -13.63 1.12
N TYR A 469 -7.04 -14.05 0.93
CA TYR A 469 -7.62 -14.22 -0.41
C TYR A 469 -7.76 -12.90 -1.15
N THR A 470 -8.14 -11.83 -0.44
CA THR A 470 -8.24 -10.48 -1.01
C THR A 470 -6.88 -10.00 -1.49
N PHE A 471 -5.83 -10.22 -0.69
CA PHE A 471 -4.46 -9.90 -1.09
C PHE A 471 -4.05 -10.67 -2.35
N LEU A 472 -4.12 -12.01 -2.36
CA LEU A 472 -3.72 -12.83 -3.51
C LEU A 472 -4.52 -12.51 -4.78
N LYS A 473 -5.79 -12.11 -4.65
CA LYS A 473 -6.60 -11.64 -5.77
C LYS A 473 -6.03 -10.36 -6.40
N ASN A 474 -5.57 -9.43 -5.55
CA ASN A 474 -5.02 -8.13 -6.00
C ASN A 474 -3.56 -8.25 -6.44
N THR A 475 -2.84 -9.26 -5.97
CA THR A 475 -1.42 -9.49 -6.25
C THR A 475 -1.18 -10.95 -6.70
N PRO A 476 -1.71 -11.36 -7.87
CA PRO A 476 -1.71 -12.77 -8.31
C PRO A 476 -0.32 -13.33 -8.57
N THR A 477 0.72 -12.48 -8.58
CA THR A 477 2.13 -12.86 -8.68
C THR A 477 2.70 -13.39 -7.37
N GLU A 478 2.05 -13.16 -6.24
CA GLU A 478 2.57 -13.51 -4.92
C GLU A 478 2.15 -14.92 -4.50
N THR A 479 2.89 -15.53 -3.56
CA THR A 479 2.50 -16.77 -2.87
C THR A 479 2.67 -16.58 -1.37
N ILE A 480 1.86 -17.27 -0.55
CA ILE A 480 1.91 -17.13 0.91
C ILE A 480 2.07 -18.50 1.56
N PHE A 481 3.04 -18.64 2.46
CA PHE A 481 3.12 -19.75 3.39
C PHE A 481 2.20 -19.49 4.58
N VAL A 482 1.31 -20.42 4.88
CA VAL A 482 0.45 -20.36 6.08
C VAL A 482 0.76 -21.56 6.95
N SER A 483 1.43 -21.32 8.06
CA SER A 483 1.60 -22.27 9.17
C SER A 483 0.33 -22.29 10.00
N ILE A 484 -0.20 -23.48 10.26
CA ILE A 484 -1.32 -23.65 11.19
C ILE A 484 -0.96 -24.64 12.29
N MET A 485 -1.28 -24.29 13.53
CA MET A 485 -1.22 -25.23 14.65
C MET A 485 -2.46 -25.14 15.53
N GLU A 486 -2.81 -26.25 16.16
CA GLU A 486 -3.86 -26.32 17.17
C GLU A 486 -3.35 -25.82 18.54
N GLN A 487 -4.19 -25.09 19.25
CA GLN A 487 -3.97 -24.57 20.60
C GLN A 487 -5.20 -24.81 21.50
N GLY A 488 -4.95 -24.85 22.81
CA GLY A 488 -5.96 -25.10 23.84
C GLY A 488 -6.60 -26.50 23.76
N THR A 489 -7.70 -26.70 24.48
CA THR A 489 -8.48 -27.94 24.41
C THR A 489 -9.49 -27.85 23.25
N SER A 490 -9.12 -28.38 22.10
CA SER A 490 -9.97 -28.36 20.90
C SER A 490 -10.43 -29.77 20.51
N ASP A 491 -11.70 -29.91 20.15
CA ASP A 491 -12.21 -31.09 19.43
C ASP A 491 -11.54 -31.15 18.04
N THR A 492 -10.48 -31.94 17.94
CA THR A 492 -9.66 -32.07 16.72
C THR A 492 -10.47 -32.61 15.54
N SER A 493 -11.52 -33.41 15.77
CA SER A 493 -12.39 -33.90 14.69
C SER A 493 -13.24 -32.76 14.11
N THR A 494 -13.85 -31.95 14.98
CA THR A 494 -14.62 -30.79 14.54
C THR A 494 -13.72 -29.79 13.82
N MET A 495 -12.55 -29.47 14.39
CA MET A 495 -11.56 -28.59 13.77
C MET A 495 -11.14 -29.10 12.38
N ALA A 496 -10.83 -30.38 12.25
CA ALA A 496 -10.48 -31.00 10.97
C ALA A 496 -11.58 -30.80 9.92
N SER A 497 -12.84 -31.07 10.28
CA SER A 497 -13.97 -30.95 9.37
C SER A 497 -14.22 -29.50 8.95
N THR A 498 -14.13 -28.55 9.88
CA THR A 498 -14.29 -27.12 9.61
C THR A 498 -13.18 -26.60 8.69
N LEU A 499 -11.91 -26.91 8.99
CA LEU A 499 -10.77 -26.49 8.17
C LEU A 499 -10.89 -27.01 6.74
N LYS A 500 -11.20 -28.31 6.57
CA LYS A 500 -11.41 -28.91 5.26
C LYS A 500 -12.49 -28.16 4.48
N ASN A 501 -13.66 -27.93 5.08
CA ASN A 501 -14.76 -27.19 4.43
C ASN A 501 -14.35 -25.77 4.00
N MET A 502 -13.64 -25.04 4.87
CA MET A 502 -13.15 -23.68 4.56
C MET A 502 -12.18 -23.70 3.37
N PHE A 503 -11.26 -24.67 3.35
CA PHE A 503 -10.29 -24.82 2.26
C PHE A 503 -10.95 -25.30 0.96
N ASN A 504 -11.92 -26.22 1.02
CA ASN A 504 -12.62 -26.69 -0.17
C ASN A 504 -13.39 -25.56 -0.86
N SER A 505 -14.02 -24.69 -0.06
CA SER A 505 -14.81 -23.55 -0.55
C SER A 505 -13.97 -22.53 -1.32
N ASN A 506 -12.64 -22.54 -1.15
CA ASN A 506 -11.70 -21.63 -1.80
C ASN A 506 -10.50 -22.37 -2.40
N SER A 507 -10.72 -23.61 -2.87
CA SER A 507 -9.65 -24.51 -3.34
C SER A 507 -8.71 -23.91 -4.39
N GLN A 508 -9.18 -22.93 -5.18
CA GLN A 508 -8.36 -22.20 -6.15
C GLN A 508 -7.20 -21.43 -5.52
N TYR A 509 -7.25 -21.08 -4.24
CA TYR A 509 -6.17 -20.37 -3.55
C TYR A 509 -5.22 -21.30 -2.80
N TRP A 510 -5.39 -22.63 -2.84
CA TRP A 510 -4.53 -23.56 -2.09
C TRP A 510 -3.65 -24.37 -3.04
N TYR A 511 -2.33 -24.31 -2.85
CA TYR A 511 -1.39 -25.13 -3.60
C TYR A 511 -1.53 -26.60 -3.22
N GLY A 512 -1.52 -27.49 -4.22
CA GLY A 512 -1.58 -28.93 -3.98
C GLY A 512 -2.84 -29.40 -3.24
N TYR A 513 -3.90 -28.58 -3.24
CA TYR A 513 -5.16 -28.82 -2.52
C TYR A 513 -5.57 -30.30 -2.59
N ASN A 514 -5.60 -30.98 -1.44
CA ASN A 514 -5.85 -32.42 -1.22
C ASN A 514 -5.20 -33.43 -2.21
N THR A 515 -4.25 -32.97 -3.01
CA THR A 515 -3.67 -33.67 -4.16
C THR A 515 -2.14 -33.74 -4.08
N SER A 516 -1.51 -32.86 -3.30
CA SER A 516 -0.08 -32.84 -3.06
C SER A 516 0.24 -32.28 -1.67
N THR A 517 1.21 -32.91 -1.01
CA THR A 517 1.80 -32.46 0.25
C THR A 517 3.28 -32.07 0.07
N ALA A 518 3.71 -31.86 -1.18
CA ALA A 518 5.07 -31.46 -1.53
C ALA A 518 5.19 -29.93 -1.61
N LEU A 519 6.42 -29.42 -1.52
CA LEU A 519 6.71 -28.04 -1.90
C LEU A 519 6.43 -27.84 -3.41
N PRO A 520 6.00 -26.64 -3.84
CA PRO A 520 6.02 -26.25 -5.25
C PRO A 520 7.41 -26.43 -5.88
N SER A 521 7.44 -26.78 -7.17
CA SER A 521 8.70 -26.93 -7.92
C SER A 521 9.48 -25.64 -8.02
N ASP A 522 8.75 -24.52 -8.13
CA ASP A 522 9.25 -23.18 -8.38
C ASP A 522 8.19 -22.14 -7.97
N LEU A 523 8.55 -20.87 -8.09
CA LEU A 523 7.68 -19.75 -7.76
C LEU A 523 6.44 -19.71 -8.67
N ASP A 524 6.57 -19.96 -9.98
CA ASP A 524 5.43 -19.95 -10.92
C ASP A 524 4.35 -20.98 -10.57
N ALA A 525 4.74 -22.16 -10.10
CA ALA A 525 3.81 -23.15 -9.58
C ALA A 525 3.07 -22.69 -8.30
N ALA A 526 3.64 -21.73 -7.57
CA ALA A 526 3.12 -21.22 -6.31
C ALA A 526 2.30 -19.91 -6.44
N ARG A 527 2.52 -19.11 -7.49
CA ARG A 527 1.87 -17.79 -7.65
C ARG A 527 0.34 -17.86 -7.55
N GLY A 528 -0.24 -16.92 -6.82
CA GLY A 528 -1.67 -16.82 -6.53
C GLY A 528 -2.20 -17.88 -5.55
N LYS A 529 -1.31 -18.62 -4.85
CA LYS A 529 -1.68 -19.72 -3.94
C LYS A 529 -1.13 -19.54 -2.53
N ILE A 530 -1.74 -20.28 -1.62
CA ILE A 530 -1.33 -20.52 -0.25
C ILE A 530 -0.67 -21.90 -0.19
N ILE A 531 0.53 -21.95 0.38
CA ILE A 531 1.24 -23.18 0.70
C ILE A 531 0.97 -23.49 2.17
N LEU A 532 0.16 -24.52 2.42
CA LEU A 532 -0.22 -24.92 3.76
C LEU A 532 0.93 -25.67 4.44
N LEU A 533 1.36 -25.16 5.60
CA LEU A 533 2.36 -25.73 6.48
C LEU A 533 1.64 -26.30 7.71
N ASN A 534 1.47 -27.62 7.73
CA ASN A 534 0.56 -28.29 8.68
C ASN A 534 1.28 -28.73 9.96
N ARG A 535 1.13 -27.97 11.06
CA ARG A 535 1.63 -28.35 12.40
C ARG A 535 0.53 -28.97 13.28
N THR A 536 -0.65 -29.24 12.74
CA THR A 536 -1.78 -29.85 13.45
C THR A 536 -1.96 -31.33 13.06
N SER A 537 -2.28 -32.15 14.07
CA SER A 537 -2.66 -33.54 13.86
C SER A 537 -4.04 -33.69 13.18
N ALA A 538 -4.91 -32.68 13.28
CA ALA A 538 -6.29 -32.69 12.77
C ALA A 538 -6.36 -32.85 11.24
N LEU A 539 -5.33 -32.42 10.51
CA LEU A 539 -5.30 -32.42 9.05
C LEU A 539 -4.46 -33.56 8.43
N ASN A 540 -3.82 -34.40 9.26
CA ASN A 540 -2.99 -35.49 8.76
C ASN A 540 -3.76 -36.82 8.55
N PRO A 541 -3.44 -37.60 7.50
CA PRO A 541 -2.55 -37.29 6.37
C PRO A 541 -3.28 -36.58 5.21
N GLY A 542 -2.53 -35.90 4.34
CA GLY A 542 -2.98 -35.51 3.00
C GLY A 542 -3.38 -34.04 2.80
N TRP A 543 -3.12 -33.17 3.78
CA TRP A 543 -3.36 -31.72 3.67
C TRP A 543 -2.11 -30.92 4.08
N GLY A 544 -1.57 -30.17 3.12
CA GLY A 544 -0.38 -29.36 3.33
C GLY A 544 0.90 -30.17 3.54
N ILE A 545 1.99 -29.47 3.76
CA ILE A 545 3.31 -30.06 4.04
C ILE A 545 3.32 -30.44 5.53
N ASP A 546 3.65 -31.69 5.83
CA ASP A 546 3.63 -32.20 7.20
C ASP A 546 4.78 -31.63 8.04
N MET A 547 4.40 -30.82 9.04
CA MET A 547 5.29 -30.18 10.00
C MET A 547 5.10 -30.68 11.43
N THR A 548 4.43 -31.83 11.62
CA THR A 548 4.06 -32.30 12.97
C THR A 548 5.23 -32.78 13.84
N THR A 549 6.39 -33.07 13.25
CA THR A 549 7.63 -33.25 14.04
C THR A 549 8.16 -31.87 14.43
N TRP A 550 7.85 -31.45 15.67
CA TRP A 550 8.21 -30.14 16.21
C TRP A 550 8.71 -30.27 17.67
N PRO A 551 9.99 -30.61 17.89
CA PRO A 551 10.56 -30.65 19.23
C PRO A 551 10.48 -29.28 19.89
N ARG A 552 10.17 -29.27 21.20
CA ARG A 552 10.03 -28.02 21.96
C ARG A 552 11.39 -27.33 22.10
N ASN A 553 11.45 -26.04 21.80
CA ASN A 553 12.60 -25.17 22.05
C ASN A 553 13.91 -25.72 21.48
N SER A 554 13.93 -25.97 20.17
CA SER A 554 15.04 -26.64 19.49
C SER A 554 15.68 -25.72 18.45
N ALA A 555 17.01 -25.62 18.49
CA ALA A 555 17.74 -24.76 17.59
C ALA A 555 17.96 -25.36 16.18
N ASP A 556 17.68 -26.65 15.98
CA ASP A 556 17.83 -27.36 14.70
C ASP A 556 17.01 -28.65 14.69
N PHE A 557 16.10 -28.81 13.73
CA PHE A 557 15.41 -30.08 13.46
C PHE A 557 14.80 -30.11 12.06
N ASP A 558 14.67 -31.32 11.51
CA ASP A 558 13.87 -31.57 10.31
C ASP A 558 12.42 -31.86 10.67
N THR A 559 11.49 -31.38 9.84
CA THR A 559 10.07 -31.69 9.97
C THR A 559 9.75 -33.11 9.50
N ALA A 560 8.51 -33.56 9.75
CA ALA A 560 8.01 -34.86 9.31
C ALA A 560 8.09 -35.06 7.78
N SER A 561 8.00 -33.98 7.00
CA SER A 561 8.15 -34.03 5.54
C SER A 561 9.58 -34.33 5.07
N GLY A 562 10.59 -34.06 5.90
CA GLY A 562 12.01 -34.15 5.53
C GLY A 562 12.48 -33.07 4.53
N THR A 563 11.59 -32.17 4.10
CA THR A 563 11.85 -31.11 3.11
C THR A 563 12.03 -29.73 3.74
N ILE A 564 11.78 -29.61 5.05
CA ILE A 564 11.89 -28.35 5.80
C ILE A 564 12.76 -28.58 7.04
N ASN A 565 13.72 -27.68 7.25
CA ASN A 565 14.53 -27.58 8.47
C ASN A 565 14.14 -26.32 9.25
N VAL A 566 14.12 -26.41 10.58
CA VAL A 566 13.59 -25.34 11.44
C VAL A 566 14.55 -25.05 12.61
N GLN A 567 14.72 -23.76 12.91
CA GLN A 567 15.20 -23.24 14.19
C GLN A 567 14.02 -22.58 14.92
N ASP A 568 13.67 -23.09 16.10
CA ASP A 568 12.62 -22.57 16.99
C ASP A 568 13.05 -22.66 18.47
N ASP A 569 14.20 -22.06 18.78
CA ASP A 569 14.72 -21.84 20.14
C ASP A 569 14.09 -20.56 20.71
N PHE A 570 12.80 -20.62 21.03
CA PHE A 570 11.98 -19.46 21.40
C PHE A 570 12.16 -18.99 22.85
N ASN A 571 12.75 -19.80 23.74
CA ASN A 571 12.87 -19.52 25.17
C ASN A 571 14.33 -19.64 25.66
N PRO A 572 15.16 -18.63 25.40
CA PRO A 572 16.52 -18.56 25.91
C PRO A 572 16.59 -18.72 27.43
N SER A 573 17.67 -19.33 27.92
CA SER A 573 17.77 -19.73 29.33
C SER A 573 18.03 -18.57 30.30
N SER A 574 18.58 -17.45 29.81
CA SER A 574 18.90 -16.28 30.63
C SER A 574 17.66 -15.46 30.96
N ILE A 575 17.55 -15.00 32.21
CA ILE A 575 16.53 -14.03 32.61
C ILE A 575 16.99 -12.58 32.35
N PHE A 576 18.29 -12.36 32.14
CA PHE A 576 18.83 -11.05 31.79
C PHE A 576 18.69 -10.81 30.29
N THR A 577 17.97 -9.74 29.92
CA THR A 577 17.58 -9.45 28.54
C THR A 577 18.73 -9.45 27.54
N GLU A 578 19.83 -8.73 27.82
CA GLU A 578 20.99 -8.66 26.91
C GLU A 578 21.58 -10.04 26.61
N THR A 579 21.78 -10.86 27.66
CA THR A 579 22.30 -12.23 27.50
C THR A 579 21.28 -13.12 26.80
N ALA A 580 19.98 -12.95 27.06
CA ALA A 580 18.93 -13.73 26.43
C ALA A 580 18.83 -13.42 24.93
N ILE A 581 18.87 -12.14 24.55
CA ILE A 581 18.94 -11.69 23.15
C ILE A 581 20.18 -12.28 22.48
N THR A 582 21.35 -12.23 23.14
CA THR A 582 22.59 -12.81 22.61
C THR A 582 22.47 -14.31 22.36
N GLN A 583 21.85 -15.06 23.27
CA GLN A 583 21.60 -16.49 23.12
C GLN A 583 20.70 -16.77 21.92
N LYS A 584 19.57 -16.07 21.81
CA LYS A 584 18.65 -16.23 20.68
C LYS A 584 19.33 -15.87 19.35
N TRP A 585 20.04 -14.76 19.32
CA TRP A 585 20.79 -14.31 18.15
C TRP A 585 21.83 -15.34 17.71
N THR A 586 22.50 -15.99 18.66
CA THR A 586 23.43 -17.09 18.35
C THR A 586 22.72 -18.24 17.63
N SER A 587 21.54 -18.65 18.09
CA SER A 587 20.72 -19.68 17.43
C SER A 587 20.29 -19.25 16.01
N ILE A 588 19.91 -17.98 15.83
CA ILE A 588 19.56 -17.40 14.52
C ILE A 588 20.77 -17.42 13.57
N GLN A 589 21.95 -16.99 14.03
CA GLN A 589 23.19 -16.98 13.24
C GLN A 589 23.62 -18.39 12.82
N GLN A 590 23.51 -19.36 13.71
CA GLN A 590 23.81 -20.76 13.37
C GLN A 590 22.86 -21.29 12.31
N ALA A 591 21.56 -20.98 12.39
CA ALA A 591 20.58 -21.37 11.39
C ALA A 591 20.80 -20.68 10.03
N LEU A 592 21.15 -19.39 10.03
CA LEU A 592 21.56 -18.65 8.83
C LEU A 592 22.77 -19.33 8.16
N ALA A 593 23.81 -19.64 8.93
CA ALA A 593 25.01 -20.31 8.43
C ALA A 593 24.70 -21.71 7.88
N ARG A 594 23.78 -22.47 8.49
CA ARG A 594 23.34 -23.76 7.95
C ARG A 594 22.63 -23.59 6.61
N ALA A 595 21.67 -22.69 6.51
CA ALA A 595 20.88 -22.46 5.30
C ALA A 595 21.75 -22.05 4.10
N VAL A 596 22.72 -21.15 4.29
CA VAL A 596 23.64 -20.68 3.24
C VAL A 596 24.51 -21.81 2.68
N ASN A 597 24.97 -22.71 3.55
CA ASN A 597 25.89 -23.78 3.17
C ASN A 597 25.18 -25.08 2.72
N ALA A 598 23.86 -25.12 2.80
CA ALA A 598 23.07 -26.32 2.52
C ALA A 598 22.96 -26.62 1.02
N THR A 599 23.12 -27.90 0.67
CA THR A 599 22.92 -28.43 -0.70
C THR A 599 21.82 -29.50 -0.74
N ASP A 600 21.08 -29.66 0.35
CA ASP A 600 20.04 -30.68 0.52
C ASP A 600 18.69 -30.31 -0.11
N GLY A 601 18.56 -29.07 -0.61
CA GLY A 601 17.33 -28.59 -1.23
C GLY A 601 16.19 -28.34 -0.26
N LYS A 602 16.44 -28.29 1.05
CA LYS A 602 15.40 -27.99 2.04
C LYS A 602 15.04 -26.52 2.08
N LEU A 603 13.79 -26.22 2.45
CA LEU A 603 13.39 -24.89 2.90
C LEU A 603 13.82 -24.72 4.37
N TYR A 604 14.49 -23.62 4.70
CA TYR A 604 14.92 -23.32 6.06
C TYR A 604 13.99 -22.27 6.68
N ILE A 605 13.43 -22.55 7.85
CA ILE A 605 12.61 -21.61 8.62
C ILE A 605 13.37 -21.25 9.89
N ASN A 606 13.66 -19.97 10.07
CA ASN A 606 14.47 -19.46 11.16
C ASN A 606 13.63 -18.48 11.99
N TYR A 607 12.97 -18.97 13.05
CA TYR A 607 12.17 -18.11 13.91
C TYR A 607 13.08 -17.10 14.62
N ALA A 608 12.86 -15.82 14.33
CA ALA A 608 13.53 -14.71 14.99
C ALA A 608 12.82 -14.32 16.29
N SER A 609 11.55 -14.70 16.45
CA SER A 609 10.78 -14.50 17.67
C SER A 609 11.36 -15.25 18.88
N ALA A 610 11.17 -14.66 20.06
CA ALA A 610 11.53 -15.27 21.33
C ALA A 610 10.69 -14.65 22.46
N ASN A 611 10.54 -15.39 23.55
CA ASN A 611 9.99 -14.88 24.79
C ASN A 611 10.72 -15.49 25.98
N GLN A 612 10.60 -14.85 27.13
CA GLN A 612 11.05 -15.41 28.38
C GLN A 612 9.83 -15.66 29.26
N GLY A 613 9.63 -16.92 29.67
CA GLY A 613 8.42 -17.35 30.38
C GLY A 613 8.32 -16.91 31.85
N SER A 614 9.26 -16.11 32.36
CA SER A 614 9.28 -15.60 33.73
C SER A 614 8.85 -14.13 33.76
N GLN A 615 8.13 -13.74 34.81
CA GLN A 615 7.66 -12.36 34.99
C GLN A 615 8.78 -11.29 35.10
N LEU A 616 10.04 -11.73 35.23
CA LEU A 616 11.21 -10.86 35.37
C LEU A 616 12.11 -10.86 34.12
N GLY A 617 11.78 -11.63 33.08
CA GLY A 617 12.58 -11.68 31.86
C GLY A 617 11.94 -10.93 30.71
N ALA A 618 12.68 -10.88 29.60
CA ALA A 618 12.31 -10.16 28.40
C ALA A 618 11.02 -10.71 27.76
N ASP A 619 10.09 -9.81 27.46
CA ASP A 619 8.90 -10.12 26.69
C ASP A 619 9.21 -10.14 25.16
N PRO A 620 8.29 -10.58 24.29
CA PRO A 620 8.49 -10.56 22.84
C PRO A 620 8.94 -9.22 22.26
N ARG A 621 8.45 -8.10 22.82
CA ARG A 621 8.80 -6.77 22.36
C ARG A 621 10.23 -6.41 22.76
N ASP A 622 10.65 -6.74 23.97
CA ASP A 622 12.03 -6.58 24.42
C ASP A 622 13.01 -7.38 23.56
N PHE A 623 12.65 -8.60 23.15
CA PHE A 623 13.48 -9.40 22.24
C PHE A 623 13.55 -8.79 20.84
N ALA A 624 12.41 -8.38 20.28
CA ALA A 624 12.35 -7.83 18.93
C ALA A 624 13.08 -6.48 18.83
N MET A 625 12.80 -5.56 19.75
CA MET A 625 13.21 -4.15 19.68
C MET A 625 14.40 -3.80 20.58
N GLY A 626 14.80 -4.70 21.47
CA GLY A 626 15.84 -4.41 22.46
C GLY A 626 15.37 -3.44 23.54
N ILE A 627 16.33 -2.86 24.29
CA ILE A 627 16.06 -1.92 25.38
C ILE A 627 16.79 -0.61 25.10
N PRO A 628 16.11 0.42 24.55
CA PRO A 628 16.76 1.70 24.19
C PRO A 628 17.49 2.39 25.34
N GLY A 629 16.97 2.27 26.57
CA GLY A 629 17.58 2.86 27.76
C GLY A 629 18.88 2.17 28.24
N LEU A 630 19.19 0.99 27.71
CA LEU A 630 20.37 0.20 28.04
C LEU A 630 21.32 -0.01 26.85
N PHE A 631 21.02 0.61 25.69
CA PHE A 631 21.79 0.44 24.43
C PHE A 631 21.95 -1.03 24.02
N VAL A 632 20.91 -1.83 24.23
CA VAL A 632 20.86 -3.24 23.81
C VAL A 632 20.02 -3.29 22.54
N ASP A 633 20.65 -3.62 21.42
CA ASP A 633 19.97 -3.84 20.14
C ASP A 633 19.05 -5.06 20.22
N GLY A 634 17.87 -4.94 19.61
CA GLY A 634 16.94 -6.05 19.49
C GLY A 634 17.34 -7.05 18.40
N ILE A 635 16.66 -8.19 18.36
CA ILE A 635 16.85 -9.17 17.28
C ILE A 635 16.54 -8.55 15.92
N ASN A 636 15.55 -7.65 15.83
CA ASN A 636 15.18 -7.02 14.57
C ASN A 636 16.30 -6.11 14.05
N ASP A 637 16.95 -5.34 14.92
CA ASP A 637 18.11 -4.51 14.55
C ASP A 637 19.31 -5.37 14.14
N LEU A 638 19.58 -6.46 14.87
CA LEU A 638 20.66 -7.40 14.55
C LEU A 638 20.42 -8.12 13.21
N LEU A 639 19.18 -8.53 12.96
CA LEU A 639 18.78 -9.17 11.71
C LEU A 639 18.85 -8.19 10.54
N LYS A 640 18.42 -6.94 10.73
CA LYS A 640 18.57 -5.88 9.74
C LYS A 640 20.05 -5.64 9.41
N SER A 641 20.87 -5.45 10.44
CA SER A 641 22.31 -5.25 10.29
C SER A 641 22.97 -6.42 9.54
N TYR A 642 22.50 -7.64 9.77
CA TYR A 642 22.91 -8.79 8.98
C TYR A 642 22.56 -8.59 7.50
N PHE A 643 21.30 -8.37 7.14
CA PHE A 643 20.86 -8.24 5.75
C PHE A 643 21.45 -7.04 4.99
N ASP A 644 21.65 -5.90 5.66
CA ASP A 644 22.35 -4.74 5.10
C ASP A 644 23.74 -5.14 4.57
N ASN A 645 24.45 -6.00 5.32
CA ASN A 645 25.85 -6.37 5.06
C ASN A 645 26.04 -7.70 4.31
N VAL A 646 24.97 -8.39 3.92
CA VAL A 646 25.06 -9.75 3.36
C VAL A 646 25.49 -9.77 1.88
N PRO A 647 26.42 -10.66 1.48
CA PRO A 647 26.69 -11.02 0.08
C PRO A 647 25.63 -11.95 -0.51
N THR A 648 25.47 -11.93 -1.83
CA THR A 648 24.51 -12.76 -2.60
C THR A 648 24.53 -14.25 -2.22
N GLY A 649 23.37 -14.89 -2.04
CA GLY A 649 23.23 -16.34 -1.80
C GLY A 649 22.47 -16.76 -0.53
N GLN A 650 21.94 -15.80 0.24
CA GLN A 650 21.09 -16.08 1.39
C GLN A 650 19.74 -16.65 0.95
N ALA A 651 19.18 -17.58 1.73
CA ALA A 651 17.82 -18.07 1.58
C ALA A 651 17.24 -18.49 2.94
N GLY A 652 15.92 -18.46 3.06
CA GLY A 652 15.20 -18.87 4.26
C GLY A 652 13.93 -18.07 4.51
N VAL A 653 13.12 -18.55 5.44
CA VAL A 653 11.91 -17.87 5.93
C VAL A 653 12.17 -17.37 7.34
N PHE A 654 11.80 -16.12 7.63
CA PHE A 654 12.10 -15.45 8.89
C PHE A 654 10.81 -14.99 9.59
N PRO A 655 10.14 -15.87 10.37
CA PRO A 655 9.03 -15.45 11.22
C PRO A 655 9.54 -14.57 12.37
N MET A 656 9.05 -13.34 12.44
CA MET A 656 9.50 -12.29 13.36
C MET A 656 8.36 -11.77 14.24
N ASP A 657 8.71 -11.18 15.39
CA ASP A 657 7.83 -10.33 16.18
C ASP A 657 8.09 -8.86 15.80
N PHE A 658 7.03 -8.07 15.63
CA PHE A 658 7.06 -6.64 15.31
C PHE A 658 8.00 -6.26 14.14
N PRO A 659 7.98 -6.97 12.99
CA PRO A 659 8.95 -6.73 11.91
C PRO A 659 8.80 -5.36 11.23
N GLU A 660 7.72 -4.62 11.51
CA GLU A 660 7.59 -3.22 11.13
C GLU A 660 8.58 -2.29 11.86
N GLN A 661 9.34 -2.79 12.84
CA GLN A 661 10.39 -2.04 13.53
C GLN A 661 11.70 -2.85 13.58
N PRO A 662 12.82 -2.30 13.08
CA PRO A 662 12.94 -0.99 12.41
C PRO A 662 12.21 -0.97 11.05
N ASP A 663 11.82 0.24 10.59
CA ASP A 663 10.89 0.47 9.47
C ASP A 663 11.31 -0.18 8.14
N ASP A 664 12.57 -0.58 7.98
CA ASP A 664 13.18 -1.13 6.78
C ASP A 664 13.71 -2.57 6.93
N LEU A 665 13.47 -3.25 8.06
CA LEU A 665 13.88 -4.66 8.22
C LEU A 665 13.23 -5.59 7.19
N ILE A 666 11.91 -5.47 6.98
CA ILE A 666 11.19 -6.28 6.00
C ILE A 666 11.77 -6.06 4.60
N THR A 667 12.04 -4.80 4.25
CA THR A 667 12.68 -4.40 3.00
C THR A 667 14.07 -5.03 2.87
N ALA A 668 14.92 -4.93 3.88
CA ALA A 668 16.28 -5.51 3.88
C ALA A 668 16.28 -7.03 3.65
N ILE A 669 15.31 -7.77 4.21
CA ILE A 669 15.16 -9.21 3.95
C ILE A 669 14.75 -9.46 2.49
N ILE A 670 13.82 -8.66 1.95
CA ILE A 670 13.34 -8.80 0.57
C ILE A 670 14.47 -8.49 -0.43
N GLU A 671 15.29 -7.46 -0.15
CA GLU A 671 16.43 -7.06 -0.97
C GLU A 671 17.43 -8.19 -1.23
N ALA A 672 17.58 -9.13 -0.28
CA ALA A 672 18.46 -10.26 -0.43
C ALA A 672 18.08 -11.22 -1.57
N ASN A 673 16.87 -11.09 -2.14
CA ASN A 673 16.43 -11.84 -3.31
C ASN A 673 16.89 -11.25 -4.66
N PHE A 674 17.41 -10.02 -4.64
CA PHE A 674 17.81 -9.28 -5.84
C PHE A 674 19.32 -9.12 -5.90
N ALA A 675 19.87 -8.97 -7.11
CA ALA A 675 21.29 -8.68 -7.24
C ALA A 675 21.57 -7.29 -6.65
N LYS A 676 22.58 -7.19 -5.76
CA LYS A 676 23.14 -5.89 -5.36
C LYS A 676 24.00 -5.41 -6.54
N GLU A 677 23.64 -4.27 -7.15
CA GLU A 677 24.41 -3.64 -8.23
C GLU A 677 25.80 -3.16 -7.78
#